data_AF-A0A831RQU8-F1
#
_entry.id   AF-A0A831RQU8-F1
#
_cell.length_a   1.000
_cell.length_b   1.000
_cell.length_c   1.000
_cell.angle_alpha   90.00
_cell.angle_beta   90.00
_cell.angle_gamma   90.00
#
_symmetry.space_group_name_H-M   'P 1'
#
loop_
_entity.id
_entity.type
_entity.pdbx_description
1 polymer ?
#
loop_
_entity_poly.entity_id
_entity_poly.type
_entity_poly.pdbx_seq_one_letter_code
_entity_poly.pdbx_strand_id
1 'polypeptide(L)'
;MPMNATARTEAPLPTLPSAVRDADASKQIMHTLRHFHLGNPQARDKLEPVSADTLPALLDPFRDNSRLRYDYPLYLAPPSDSTENVTPDRLARPLARLLRETVDGFAPGEEAARILKDNLPWLERDLRRRLGGSDGEPPLEGPVPARPLLQRSAQRLLEHLALDQENGGRLQADLDRLLERIPEQGQLLGYGHYPAIQLLIHVVRSLSGPRLARFQEQVQEGIRDLTRLLEVEKGKSLEAIEPARLRESAGAAADLLDPEALSHIMDHSHGSLRMPESRRRRVEQALATLQGYREDPVRIRFIHVGSLADDSWLQQQADVEVLSDPDPVAQAATLFDRKAERLAEVFAALRIARLERDDLYDPSIHDPWFARFDWEGFSRDELQLVPTVIALEGADRMAGAGMAHFSRLLNSGRPVQVMIRVQAHNNPGARPDEDPFSAYRTELGYLGIAHRQAFVAQTSAARHEHLLAGYLQALDATRTSLHLINTGLRTVGTETSLNGWLVAGAALEGRVHPFFRVDPSRGDRFADRMEFDGNPQVERDWPVHPFAYRDESGNRVEQELAFTFADYALLMPRLRHHFALVPALCESDDLLPLADYLALPREEAPRYLPYVWGVDRQGTLQQLVISRTLVHACRDRLNFWHSLQEMAGVRNRYVEQAESRVREQAEAEAAARIDELQARHQAELAQARAETAGEVMGRLTEVLMGMDLTSAGIVARPATPAPAAETAAADTAPGPEEETDTTVTGEEEEEEIGGFDDPWIDSPLCTSCNDCLAINPIMFVYNENNQAIIADTSAGTYAQLVEAAEICPSRCIHPGKPLNPDEPGLDELVERAAVFN
;
A
#
# COMPACT_ATOMS: atom_id res chain seq x y z
N MET A 1 -14.79 -0.66 6.37
CA MET A 1 -14.25 -0.89 7.71
C MET A 1 -12.77 -1.23 7.59
N PRO A 2 -11.90 -0.64 8.43
CA PRO A 2 -10.47 -0.90 8.39
C PRO A 2 -10.23 -2.37 8.79
N MET A 3 -9.78 -3.20 7.84
CA MET A 3 -9.90 -4.68 7.91
C MET A 3 -9.21 -5.36 9.11
N ASN A 4 -8.31 -4.66 9.82
CA ASN A 4 -7.69 -5.16 11.06
C ASN A 4 -8.56 -4.94 12.32
N ALA A 5 -9.75 -4.35 12.19
CA ALA A 5 -10.65 -4.02 13.30
C ALA A 5 -11.88 -4.93 13.38
N THR A 6 -11.80 -5.94 14.27
CA THR A 6 -12.96 -6.75 14.66
C THR A 6 -13.66 -6.15 15.89
N ALA A 7 -14.90 -5.72 15.72
CA ALA A 7 -15.83 -5.55 16.84
C ALA A 7 -16.47 -6.93 17.17
N ARG A 8 -16.77 -7.19 18.44
CA ARG A 8 -17.51 -8.42 18.83
C ARG A 8 -18.99 -8.29 18.44
N THR A 9 -19.53 -9.34 17.83
CA THR A 9 -20.81 -9.44 17.11
C THR A 9 -22.09 -9.30 17.94
N GLU A 10 -22.00 -8.75 19.15
CA GLU A 10 -23.09 -8.64 20.15
C GLU A 10 -23.56 -7.19 20.38
N ALA A 11 -23.20 -6.26 19.48
CA ALA A 11 -23.79 -4.93 19.49
C ALA A 11 -25.26 -5.02 19.02
N PRO A 12 -26.22 -4.33 19.67
CA PRO A 12 -27.59 -4.26 19.17
C PRO A 12 -27.59 -3.53 17.83
N LEU A 13 -28.26 -4.10 16.82
CA LEU A 13 -28.43 -3.44 15.51
C LEU A 13 -29.20 -2.12 15.69
N PRO A 14 -28.78 -1.02 15.03
CA PRO A 14 -29.46 0.26 15.14
C PRO A 14 -30.88 0.18 14.55
N THR A 15 -31.80 0.97 15.09
CA THR A 15 -33.23 0.96 14.74
C THR A 15 -33.61 2.21 13.97
N LEU A 16 -34.21 2.06 12.79
CA LEU A 16 -34.89 3.14 12.08
C LEU A 16 -36.20 3.47 12.82
N PRO A 17 -36.43 4.72 13.27
CA PRO A 17 -37.67 5.10 13.91
C PRO A 17 -38.80 5.15 12.88
N SER A 18 -40.00 4.66 13.23
CA SER A 18 -41.15 4.61 12.33
C SER A 18 -41.57 6.01 11.86
N ALA A 19 -41.70 6.19 10.55
CA ALA A 19 -42.08 7.46 9.94
C ALA A 19 -43.53 7.83 10.25
N VAL A 20 -43.72 9.07 10.71
CA VAL A 20 -45.05 9.65 10.95
C VAL A 20 -45.53 10.30 9.66
N ARG A 21 -46.32 9.54 8.89
CA ARG A 21 -46.79 9.89 7.55
C ARG A 21 -47.76 11.07 7.49
N ASP A 22 -47.21 12.29 7.51
CA ASP A 22 -47.90 13.54 7.18
C ASP A 22 -47.29 14.15 5.90
N ALA A 23 -48.06 14.15 4.82
CA ALA A 23 -47.62 14.59 3.51
C ALA A 23 -47.49 16.12 3.38
N ASP A 24 -48.16 16.92 4.21
CA ASP A 24 -48.05 18.39 4.18
C ASP A 24 -46.94 18.87 5.12
N ALA A 25 -46.76 18.22 6.28
CA ALA A 25 -45.56 18.38 7.10
C ALA A 25 -44.30 18.00 6.30
N SER A 26 -44.30 16.86 5.60
CA SER A 26 -43.18 16.42 4.74
C SER A 26 -42.79 17.49 3.71
N LYS A 27 -43.77 18.11 3.02
CA LYS A 27 -43.49 19.20 2.06
C LYS A 27 -42.85 20.42 2.73
N GLN A 28 -43.34 20.84 3.91
CA GLN A 28 -42.79 21.98 4.63
C GLN A 28 -41.39 21.71 5.18
N ILE A 29 -41.13 20.49 5.64
CA ILE A 29 -39.81 20.02 6.06
C ILE A 29 -38.86 20.00 4.86
N MET A 30 -39.23 19.35 3.75
CA MET A 30 -38.42 19.27 2.53
C MET A 30 -38.12 20.66 1.93
N HIS A 31 -39.06 21.59 1.95
CA HIS A 31 -38.78 22.99 1.58
C HIS A 31 -37.70 23.61 2.49
N THR A 32 -37.76 23.36 3.80
CA THR A 32 -36.77 23.86 4.76
C THR A 32 -35.40 23.19 4.57
N LEU A 33 -35.37 21.87 4.34
CA LEU A 33 -34.15 21.12 4.01
C LEU A 33 -33.52 21.57 2.68
N ARG A 34 -34.32 21.87 1.64
CA ARG A 34 -33.84 22.46 0.38
C ARG A 34 -33.19 23.83 0.60
N HIS A 35 -33.78 24.69 1.44
CA HIS A 35 -33.15 25.97 1.81
C HIS A 35 -31.88 25.80 2.65
N PHE A 36 -31.83 24.83 3.58
CA PHE A 36 -30.63 24.50 4.35
C PHE A 36 -29.50 24.01 3.43
N HIS A 37 -29.79 23.07 2.52
CA HIS A 37 -28.84 22.58 1.53
C HIS A 37 -28.23 23.74 0.72
N LEU A 38 -29.06 24.68 0.26
CA LEU A 38 -28.64 25.87 -0.47
C LEU A 38 -27.91 26.93 0.39
N GLY A 39 -27.70 26.70 1.68
CA GLY A 39 -26.91 27.55 2.57
C GLY A 39 -27.67 28.68 3.28
N ASN A 40 -29.00 28.64 3.35
CA ASN A 40 -29.81 29.66 4.03
C ASN A 40 -29.72 29.52 5.57
N PRO A 41 -29.16 30.50 6.31
CA PRO A 41 -29.06 30.41 7.78
C PRO A 41 -30.43 30.30 8.47
N GLN A 42 -31.45 31.02 7.98
CA GLN A 42 -32.80 31.00 8.55
C GLN A 42 -33.54 29.66 8.38
N ALA A 43 -33.01 28.75 7.56
CA ALA A 43 -33.51 27.38 7.46
C ALA A 43 -32.78 26.46 8.45
N ARG A 44 -31.48 26.67 8.66
CA ARG A 44 -30.70 25.96 9.69
C ARG A 44 -31.27 26.20 11.09
N ASP A 45 -31.63 27.45 11.42
CA ASP A 45 -32.21 27.82 12.73
C ASP A 45 -33.59 27.19 13.01
N LYS A 46 -34.21 26.51 12.02
CA LYS A 46 -35.50 25.82 12.10
C LYS A 46 -35.38 24.29 12.12
N LEU A 47 -34.17 23.76 11.98
CA LEU A 47 -33.90 22.33 11.91
C LEU A 47 -33.15 21.90 13.17
N GLU A 48 -33.31 20.64 13.57
CA GLU A 48 -32.63 20.13 14.76
C GLU A 48 -31.12 19.96 14.49
N PRO A 49 -30.24 20.53 15.34
CA PRO A 49 -28.80 20.37 15.19
C PRO A 49 -28.37 18.95 15.53
N VAL A 50 -27.47 18.38 14.72
CA VAL A 50 -26.96 17.01 14.91
C VAL A 50 -26.29 16.86 16.27
N SER A 51 -26.70 15.83 17.03
CA SER A 51 -26.23 15.55 18.38
C SER A 51 -24.71 15.36 18.44
N ALA A 52 -24.10 15.79 19.54
CA ALA A 52 -22.64 15.71 19.73
C ALA A 52 -22.12 14.27 19.80
N ASP A 53 -22.98 13.30 20.11
CA ASP A 53 -22.68 11.87 20.14
C ASP A 53 -23.02 11.14 18.82
N THR A 54 -23.56 11.81 17.80
CA THR A 54 -23.87 11.15 16.51
C THR A 54 -22.58 10.74 15.78
N LEU A 55 -22.55 9.50 15.29
CA LEU A 55 -21.48 8.92 14.47
C LEU A 55 -22.04 8.48 13.10
N PRO A 56 -21.19 8.34 12.05
CA PRO A 56 -21.59 7.64 10.83
C PRO A 56 -22.00 6.20 11.13
N ALA A 57 -23.02 5.69 10.44
CA ALA A 57 -23.60 4.38 10.73
C ALA A 57 -22.58 3.22 10.66
N LEU A 58 -21.62 3.27 9.74
CA LEU A 58 -20.53 2.29 9.62
C LEU A 58 -19.48 2.34 10.75
N LEU A 59 -19.53 3.34 11.64
CA LEU A 59 -18.59 3.50 12.75
C LEU A 59 -19.21 3.33 14.14
N ASP A 60 -20.55 3.26 14.24
CA ASP A 60 -21.24 3.02 15.51
C ASP A 60 -20.83 1.72 16.23
N PRO A 61 -20.62 0.57 15.54
CA PRO A 61 -20.14 -0.67 16.19
C PRO A 61 -18.79 -0.53 16.90
N PHE A 62 -18.02 0.52 16.60
CA PHE A 62 -16.71 0.81 17.20
C PHE A 62 -16.76 1.88 18.31
N ARG A 63 -17.95 2.35 18.70
CA ARG A 63 -18.17 3.30 19.81
C ARG A 63 -17.60 2.81 21.15
N ASP A 64 -17.58 1.50 21.37
CA ASP A 64 -16.91 0.87 22.52
C ASP A 64 -15.44 0.53 22.21
N ASN A 65 -14.55 1.49 22.46
CA ASN A 65 -13.10 1.34 22.31
C ASN A 65 -12.49 0.17 23.10
N SER A 66 -13.19 -0.40 24.10
CA SER A 66 -12.70 -1.55 24.89
C SER A 66 -12.85 -2.90 24.16
N ARG A 67 -13.75 -2.97 23.17
CA ARG A 67 -13.96 -4.13 22.29
C ARG A 67 -13.07 -4.10 21.05
N LEU A 68 -12.58 -2.92 20.67
CA LEU A 68 -11.77 -2.69 19.47
C LEU A 68 -10.42 -3.44 19.54
N ARG A 69 -10.24 -4.39 18.62
CA ARG A 69 -8.93 -4.91 18.22
C ARG A 69 -8.41 -4.08 17.04
N TYR A 70 -7.10 -3.87 17.01
CA TYR A 70 -6.35 -3.19 15.93
C TYR A 70 -4.85 -3.41 16.16
N ASP A 71 -4.01 -3.01 15.19
CA ASP A 71 -2.56 -3.29 15.13
C ASP A 71 -1.80 -3.01 16.45
N TYR A 72 -2.18 -1.95 17.17
CA TYR A 72 -1.47 -1.47 18.35
C TYR A 72 -1.93 -2.16 19.65
N PRO A 73 -1.04 -2.40 20.63
CA PRO A 73 0.35 -1.94 20.67
C PRO A 73 1.26 -2.72 19.71
N LEU A 74 2.23 -2.00 19.13
CA LEU A 74 3.28 -2.60 18.31
C LEU A 74 4.43 -3.02 19.21
N TYR A 75 5.03 -4.17 18.91
CA TYR A 75 6.38 -4.49 19.37
C TYR A 75 7.39 -3.95 18.37
N LEU A 76 8.37 -3.20 18.86
CA LEU A 76 9.53 -2.74 18.10
C LEU A 76 10.69 -3.71 18.37
N ALA A 77 11.20 -4.35 17.33
CA ALA A 77 12.38 -5.20 17.44
C ALA A 77 13.63 -4.35 17.69
N PRO A 78 14.62 -4.83 18.46
CA PRO A 78 15.86 -4.08 18.68
C PRO A 78 16.64 -3.87 17.36
N PRO A 79 17.48 -2.82 17.26
CA PRO A 79 18.40 -2.64 16.14
C PRO A 79 19.24 -3.90 15.89
N SER A 80 19.45 -4.23 14.63
CA SER A 80 20.29 -5.36 14.22
C SER A 80 21.68 -4.87 13.80
N ASP A 81 22.70 -5.72 13.93
CA ASP A 81 24.08 -5.41 13.56
C ASP A 81 24.31 -5.30 12.03
N SER A 82 23.26 -5.48 11.22
CA SER A 82 23.30 -5.39 9.77
C SER A 82 22.09 -4.63 9.21
N THR A 83 22.30 -3.91 8.11
CA THR A 83 21.22 -3.24 7.35
C THR A 83 20.61 -4.13 6.26
N GLU A 84 21.06 -5.37 6.13
CA GLU A 84 20.57 -6.31 5.13
C GLU A 84 19.18 -6.86 5.53
N ASN A 85 18.26 -6.95 4.58
CA ASN A 85 16.91 -7.50 4.78
C ASN A 85 16.13 -6.83 5.94
N VAL A 86 16.30 -5.51 6.11
CA VAL A 86 15.45 -4.68 6.98
C VAL A 86 14.11 -4.42 6.28
N THR A 87 13.02 -4.97 6.84
CA THR A 87 11.66 -4.83 6.32
C THR A 87 10.72 -4.26 7.39
N PRO A 88 9.55 -3.70 7.02
CA PRO A 88 8.56 -3.19 7.98
C PRO A 88 8.21 -4.21 9.08
N ASP A 89 7.90 -5.45 8.69
CA ASP A 89 7.57 -6.58 9.58
C ASP A 89 8.72 -7.02 10.52
N ARG A 90 9.97 -6.74 10.13
CA ARG A 90 11.12 -7.00 10.99
C ARG A 90 11.33 -5.88 12.01
N LEU A 91 11.07 -4.63 11.63
CA LEU A 91 11.22 -3.48 12.52
C LEU A 91 10.10 -3.37 13.56
N ALA A 92 8.85 -3.57 13.17
CA ALA A 92 7.70 -3.55 14.06
C ALA A 92 6.62 -4.56 13.67
N ARG A 93 5.98 -5.19 14.66
CA ARG A 93 4.86 -6.12 14.48
C ARG A 93 3.74 -5.85 15.49
N PRO A 94 2.46 -6.12 15.15
CA PRO A 94 1.37 -6.15 16.13
C PRO A 94 1.67 -7.12 17.28
N LEU A 95 1.54 -6.68 18.53
CA LEU A 95 1.86 -7.51 19.70
C LEU A 95 1.05 -8.82 19.71
N ALA A 96 -0.21 -8.78 19.27
CA ALA A 96 -1.07 -9.97 19.19
C ALA A 96 -0.57 -11.03 18.18
N ARG A 97 0.22 -10.62 17.18
CA ARG A 97 0.90 -11.52 16.24
C ARG A 97 2.18 -12.07 16.85
N LEU A 98 3.05 -11.21 17.41
CA LEU A 98 4.27 -11.64 18.10
C LEU A 98 3.99 -12.66 19.22
N LEU A 99 3.02 -12.38 20.09
CA LEU A 99 2.67 -13.28 21.19
C LEU A 99 2.27 -14.68 20.69
N ARG A 100 1.53 -14.75 19.58
CA ARG A 100 1.10 -15.99 18.95
C ARG A 100 2.29 -16.73 18.34
N GLU A 101 3.04 -16.06 17.46
CA GLU A 101 4.25 -16.59 16.81
C GLU A 101 5.25 -17.15 17.84
N THR A 102 5.46 -16.45 18.96
CA THR A 102 6.39 -16.87 20.02
C THR A 102 5.88 -18.10 20.78
N VAL A 103 4.58 -18.17 21.11
CA VAL A 103 4.00 -19.32 21.83
C VAL A 103 3.92 -20.55 20.94
N ASP A 104 3.42 -20.45 19.71
CA ASP A 104 3.37 -21.59 18.79
C ASP A 104 4.78 -22.12 18.47
N GLY A 105 5.80 -21.25 18.49
CA GLY A 105 7.21 -21.62 18.38
C GLY A 105 7.80 -22.40 19.57
N PHE A 106 7.12 -22.54 20.71
CA PHE A 106 7.51 -23.46 21.81
C PHE A 106 6.45 -24.51 22.17
N ALA A 107 5.20 -24.26 21.78
CA ALA A 107 4.05 -25.09 22.05
C ALA A 107 3.20 -25.22 20.77
N PRO A 108 3.67 -25.91 19.72
CA PRO A 108 2.98 -25.93 18.42
C PRO A 108 1.66 -26.72 18.44
N GLY A 109 1.51 -27.70 19.33
CA GLY A 109 0.24 -28.44 19.48
C GLY A 109 -0.86 -27.61 20.15
N GLU A 110 -2.13 -27.96 19.91
CA GLU A 110 -3.28 -27.22 20.46
C GLU A 110 -3.39 -27.34 21.99
N GLU A 111 -3.17 -28.55 22.54
CA GLU A 111 -3.16 -28.79 24.00
C GLU A 111 -1.86 -28.31 24.69
N ALA A 112 -0.84 -27.92 23.92
CA ALA A 112 0.41 -27.40 24.46
C ALA A 112 0.25 -25.90 24.80
N ALA A 113 0.64 -25.52 26.03
CA ALA A 113 0.46 -24.17 26.57
C ALA A 113 -0.98 -23.60 26.44
N ARG A 114 -2.01 -24.47 26.37
CA ARG A 114 -3.42 -24.10 26.11
C ARG A 114 -3.93 -22.95 26.97
N ILE A 115 -3.69 -23.00 28.29
CA ILE A 115 -4.10 -21.94 29.24
C ILE A 115 -3.51 -20.58 28.85
N LEU A 116 -2.27 -20.55 28.35
CA LEU A 116 -1.63 -19.33 27.85
C LEU A 116 -2.24 -18.90 26.50
N LYS A 117 -2.42 -19.84 25.55
CA LYS A 117 -3.03 -19.57 24.23
C LYS A 117 -4.40 -18.92 24.36
N ASP A 118 -5.27 -19.50 25.19
CA ASP A 118 -6.62 -18.99 25.49
C ASP A 118 -6.61 -17.57 26.08
N ASN A 119 -5.51 -17.17 26.75
CA ASN A 119 -5.38 -15.92 27.48
C ASN A 119 -4.43 -14.87 26.84
N LEU A 120 -3.81 -15.16 25.68
CA LEU A 120 -3.12 -14.12 24.89
C LEU A 120 -4.03 -12.90 24.59
N PRO A 121 -5.35 -13.07 24.27
CA PRO A 121 -6.30 -11.96 24.17
C PRO A 121 -6.42 -11.07 25.42
N TRP A 122 -6.13 -11.60 26.61
CA TRP A 122 -6.20 -10.87 27.87
C TRP A 122 -4.93 -10.05 28.10
N LEU A 123 -3.75 -10.64 27.88
CA LEU A 123 -2.45 -9.97 28.01
C LEU A 123 -2.36 -8.74 27.11
N GLU A 124 -2.75 -8.90 25.83
CA GLU A 124 -2.88 -7.81 24.86
C GLU A 124 -3.74 -6.65 25.40
N ARG A 125 -4.85 -6.97 26.09
CA ARG A 125 -5.80 -5.98 26.62
C ARG A 125 -5.33 -5.32 27.93
N ASP A 126 -4.57 -5.99 28.80
CA ASP A 126 -3.91 -5.30 29.94
C ASP A 126 -2.81 -4.36 29.42
N LEU A 127 -1.99 -4.81 28.48
CA LEU A 127 -0.90 -4.02 27.90
C LEU A 127 -1.40 -2.81 27.10
N ARG A 128 -2.44 -2.97 26.26
CA ARG A 128 -3.07 -1.84 25.53
C ARG A 128 -3.65 -0.79 26.49
N ARG A 129 -4.29 -1.22 27.59
CA ARG A 129 -4.83 -0.30 28.61
C ARG A 129 -3.73 0.46 29.34
N ARG A 130 -2.66 -0.22 29.76
CA ARG A 130 -1.48 0.39 30.42
C ARG A 130 -0.82 1.46 29.56
N LEU A 131 -0.53 1.14 28.30
CA LEU A 131 0.08 2.11 27.38
C LEU A 131 -0.86 3.30 27.09
N GLY A 132 -2.18 3.10 27.18
CA GLY A 132 -3.19 4.14 27.03
C GLY A 132 -3.57 4.93 28.29
N GLY A 133 -2.87 4.77 29.42
CA GLY A 133 -3.15 5.56 30.63
C GLY A 133 -4.36 5.08 31.46
N SER A 134 -4.54 3.77 31.59
CA SER A 134 -5.53 3.20 32.53
C SER A 134 -5.08 3.26 33.99
N ASP A 135 -6.00 2.98 34.92
CA ASP A 135 -5.74 2.80 36.35
C ASP A 135 -5.17 4.04 37.08
N GLY A 136 -5.24 5.23 36.45
CA GLY A 136 -4.85 6.53 37.04
C GLY A 136 -3.45 7.02 36.66
N GLU A 137 -2.70 6.24 35.88
CA GLU A 137 -1.41 6.66 35.28
C GLU A 137 -1.67 7.44 33.97
N PRO A 138 -0.84 8.44 33.59
CA PRO A 138 -0.97 9.11 32.30
C PRO A 138 -0.62 8.18 31.12
N PRO A 139 -1.12 8.45 29.90
CA PRO A 139 -0.77 7.68 28.71
C PRO A 139 0.73 7.77 28.37
N LEU A 140 1.27 6.68 27.83
CA LEU A 140 2.70 6.54 27.54
C LEU A 140 2.96 6.88 26.06
N GLU A 141 3.43 8.11 25.82
CA GLU A 141 3.62 8.70 24.48
C GLU A 141 4.80 8.13 23.66
N GLY A 142 5.54 7.16 24.18
CA GLY A 142 6.72 6.60 23.50
C GLY A 142 7.00 5.13 23.81
N PRO A 143 8.02 4.56 23.15
CA PRO A 143 8.39 3.16 23.34
C PRO A 143 8.83 2.84 24.77
N VAL A 144 8.27 1.79 25.35
CA VAL A 144 8.58 1.31 26.71
C VAL A 144 9.20 -0.09 26.63
N PRO A 145 10.24 -0.44 27.41
CA PRO A 145 10.84 -1.78 27.40
C PRO A 145 9.78 -2.89 27.55
N ALA A 146 9.79 -3.86 26.63
CA ALA A 146 8.72 -4.83 26.49
C ALA A 146 8.67 -5.80 27.69
N ARG A 147 9.80 -6.44 28.00
CA ARG A 147 9.90 -7.52 28.99
C ARG A 147 9.43 -7.10 30.41
N PRO A 148 9.81 -5.92 30.95
CA PRO A 148 9.32 -5.46 32.26
C PRO A 148 7.84 -5.03 32.28
N LEU A 149 7.22 -4.77 31.13
CA LEU A 149 5.78 -4.51 31.05
C LEU A 149 4.99 -5.82 30.92
N LEU A 150 5.45 -6.71 30.05
CA LEU A 150 4.92 -8.08 29.88
C LEU A 150 4.96 -8.88 31.18
N GLN A 151 6.06 -8.85 31.94
CA GLN A 151 6.18 -9.54 33.23
C GLN A 151 5.14 -9.06 34.25
N ARG A 152 4.83 -7.76 34.27
CA ARG A 152 3.79 -7.19 35.17
C ARG A 152 2.37 -7.58 34.74
N SER A 153 2.10 -7.72 33.44
CA SER A 153 0.81 -8.23 32.96
C SER A 153 0.69 -9.75 33.09
N ALA A 154 1.80 -10.51 32.99
CA ALA A 154 1.86 -11.95 33.26
C ALA A 154 1.52 -12.27 34.71
N GLN A 155 2.12 -11.56 35.67
CA GLN A 155 1.79 -11.66 37.10
C GLN A 155 0.29 -11.40 37.35
N ARG A 156 -0.26 -10.33 36.75
CA ARG A 156 -1.70 -10.01 36.87
C ARG A 156 -2.62 -11.02 36.18
N LEU A 157 -2.17 -11.74 35.16
CA LEU A 157 -2.96 -12.82 34.55
C LEU A 157 -3.11 -14.00 35.52
N LEU A 158 -2.02 -14.39 36.21
CA LEU A 158 -2.03 -15.44 37.24
C LEU A 158 -2.95 -15.06 38.41
N GLU A 159 -2.83 -13.82 38.90
CA GLU A 159 -3.72 -13.25 39.94
C GLU A 159 -5.19 -13.18 39.50
N HIS A 160 -5.46 -12.88 38.23
CA HIS A 160 -6.81 -12.75 37.68
C HIS A 160 -7.51 -14.10 37.46
N LEU A 161 -6.77 -15.11 37.00
CA LEU A 161 -7.31 -16.45 36.75
C LEU A 161 -7.45 -17.27 38.05
N ALA A 162 -6.68 -16.96 39.09
CA ALA A 162 -6.78 -17.56 40.43
C ALA A 162 -6.82 -19.10 40.42
N LEU A 163 -5.99 -19.71 39.56
CA LEU A 163 -5.92 -21.15 39.32
C LEU A 163 -5.40 -21.93 40.56
N ASP A 164 -5.61 -23.25 40.54
CA ASP A 164 -4.94 -24.15 41.49
C ASP A 164 -3.41 -24.16 41.30
N GLN A 165 -2.70 -24.79 42.24
CA GLN A 165 -1.22 -24.80 42.25
C GLN A 165 -0.61 -25.51 41.03
N GLU A 166 -1.30 -26.50 40.45
CA GLU A 166 -0.78 -27.25 39.30
C GLU A 166 -0.94 -26.45 38.00
N ASN A 167 -2.15 -25.97 37.71
CA ASN A 167 -2.44 -25.21 36.51
C ASN A 167 -1.84 -23.79 36.56
N GLY A 168 -1.79 -23.18 37.74
CA GLY A 168 -1.03 -21.94 37.98
C GLY A 168 0.47 -22.12 37.77
N GLY A 169 1.06 -23.21 38.28
CA GLY A 169 2.47 -23.54 38.06
C GLY A 169 2.81 -23.82 36.60
N ARG A 170 1.92 -24.50 35.86
CA ARG A 170 2.04 -24.71 34.41
C ARG A 170 1.96 -23.39 33.64
N LEU A 171 0.98 -22.53 33.94
CA LEU A 171 0.84 -21.23 33.29
C LEU A 171 2.04 -20.31 33.58
N GLN A 172 2.58 -20.31 34.81
CA GLN A 172 3.81 -19.60 35.15
C GLN A 172 4.98 -20.06 34.27
N ALA A 173 5.22 -21.37 34.15
CA ALA A 173 6.31 -21.90 33.34
C ALA A 173 6.17 -21.57 31.83
N ASP A 174 4.95 -21.55 31.29
CA ASP A 174 4.71 -21.15 29.90
C ASP A 174 4.82 -19.61 29.71
N LEU A 175 4.48 -18.80 30.72
CA LEU A 175 4.72 -17.36 30.72
C LEU A 175 6.22 -17.03 30.81
N ASP A 176 7.00 -17.78 31.59
CA ASP A 176 8.45 -17.60 31.68
C ASP A 176 9.13 -17.93 30.35
N ARG A 177 8.76 -19.04 29.69
CA ARG A 177 9.23 -19.39 28.32
C ARG A 177 8.92 -18.30 27.29
N LEU A 178 7.76 -17.65 27.40
CA LEU A 178 7.38 -16.51 26.57
C LEU A 178 8.26 -15.29 26.87
N LEU A 179 8.58 -15.01 28.15
CA LEU A 179 9.46 -13.91 28.57
C LEU A 179 10.95 -14.16 28.28
N GLU A 180 11.40 -15.41 28.18
CA GLU A 180 12.75 -15.79 27.75
C GLU A 180 12.97 -15.57 26.25
N ARG A 181 11.92 -15.78 25.44
CA ARG A 181 11.99 -15.68 23.96
C ARG A 181 11.80 -14.28 23.39
N ILE A 182 11.46 -13.29 24.22
CA ILE A 182 11.28 -11.89 23.80
C ILE A 182 12.59 -11.12 24.05
N PRO A 183 13.27 -10.61 23.00
CA PRO A 183 14.54 -9.89 23.12
C PRO A 183 14.50 -8.77 24.16
N GLU A 184 15.55 -8.71 25.01
CA GLU A 184 15.59 -7.83 26.19
C GLU A 184 15.51 -6.33 25.86
N GLN A 185 16.10 -5.93 24.72
CA GLN A 185 16.08 -4.56 24.21
C GLN A 185 14.82 -4.21 23.40
N GLY A 186 13.91 -5.17 23.19
CA GLY A 186 12.65 -4.94 22.48
C GLY A 186 11.71 -4.01 23.24
N GLN A 187 10.93 -3.21 22.50
CA GLN A 187 10.08 -2.17 23.07
C GLN A 187 8.61 -2.35 22.66
N LEU A 188 7.68 -1.75 23.40
CA LEU A 188 6.26 -1.70 23.09
C LEU A 188 5.84 -0.24 22.87
N LEU A 189 5.12 0.02 21.78
CA LEU A 189 4.61 1.34 21.40
C LEU A 189 3.08 1.33 21.37
N GLY A 190 2.46 2.20 22.17
CA GLY A 190 1.02 2.47 22.14
C GLY A 190 0.61 3.42 21.00
N TYR A 191 -0.69 3.50 20.71
CA TYR A 191 -1.22 4.50 19.77
C TYR A 191 -1.47 5.84 20.47
N GLY A 192 -0.38 6.55 20.79
CA GLY A 192 -0.40 7.89 21.40
C GLY A 192 -0.63 9.02 20.38
N HIS A 193 -0.18 10.23 20.73
CA HIS A 193 -0.22 11.42 19.87
C HIS A 193 0.91 11.43 18.82
N TYR A 194 2.07 10.84 19.12
CA TYR A 194 3.27 10.91 18.27
C TYR A 194 3.81 9.58 17.68
N PRO A 195 3.02 8.50 17.46
CA PRO A 195 3.56 7.20 17.04
C PRO A 195 4.33 7.25 15.71
N ALA A 196 3.96 8.15 14.79
CA ALA A 196 4.69 8.34 13.54
C ALA A 196 6.13 8.83 13.75
N ILE A 197 6.36 9.72 14.73
CA ILE A 197 7.70 10.25 15.04
C ILE A 197 8.53 9.16 15.75
N GLN A 198 7.91 8.43 16.70
CA GLN A 198 8.56 7.31 17.38
C GLN A 198 9.03 6.22 16.40
N LEU A 199 8.19 5.87 15.41
CA LEU A 199 8.55 4.92 14.35
C LEU A 199 9.66 5.44 13.42
N LEU A 200 9.71 6.74 13.11
CA LEU A 200 10.82 7.30 12.32
C LEU A 200 12.15 7.24 13.08
N ILE A 201 12.14 7.60 14.36
CA ILE A 201 13.31 7.48 15.24
C ILE A 201 13.79 6.02 15.30
N HIS A 202 12.85 5.06 15.38
CA HIS A 202 13.16 3.63 15.38
C HIS A 202 13.83 3.16 14.08
N VAL A 203 13.32 3.57 12.91
CA VAL A 203 13.94 3.28 11.61
C VAL A 203 15.34 3.88 11.53
N VAL A 204 15.53 5.16 11.87
CA VAL A 204 16.84 5.82 11.78
C VAL A 204 17.85 5.17 12.73
N ARG A 205 17.47 4.81 13.96
CA ARG A 205 18.34 4.05 14.88
C ARG A 205 18.76 2.70 14.29
N SER A 206 17.82 1.98 13.70
CA SER A 206 18.05 0.65 13.10
C SER A 206 18.94 0.69 11.85
N LEU A 207 18.89 1.77 11.06
CA LEU A 207 19.73 1.93 9.87
C LEU A 207 21.10 2.57 10.15
N SER A 208 21.17 3.56 11.04
CA SER A 208 22.39 4.35 11.26
C SER A 208 23.49 3.60 12.01
N GLY A 209 23.14 2.73 12.97
CA GLY A 209 24.10 2.00 13.79
C GLY A 209 25.13 1.19 12.99
N PRO A 210 24.71 0.21 12.17
CA PRO A 210 25.62 -0.61 11.38
C PRO A 210 26.43 0.18 10.34
N ARG A 211 25.80 1.16 9.67
CA ARG A 211 26.46 2.05 8.70
C ARG A 211 27.63 2.78 9.36
N LEU A 212 27.39 3.37 10.52
CA LEU A 212 28.37 4.18 11.24
C LEU A 212 29.50 3.34 11.86
N ALA A 213 29.19 2.13 12.36
CA ALA A 213 30.21 1.17 12.79
C ALA A 213 31.15 0.77 11.64
N ARG A 214 30.60 0.37 10.49
CA ARG A 214 31.37 0.03 9.28
C ARG A 214 32.19 1.21 8.75
N PHE A 215 31.71 2.45 8.90
CA PHE A 215 32.49 3.64 8.55
C PHE A 215 33.66 3.88 9.53
N GLN A 216 33.46 3.69 10.83
CA GLN A 216 34.53 3.80 11.82
C GLN A 216 35.65 2.78 11.56
N GLU A 217 35.31 1.54 11.17
CA GLU A 217 36.30 0.54 10.76
C GLU A 217 37.15 1.01 9.56
N GLN A 218 36.52 1.61 8.54
CA GLN A 218 37.21 2.17 7.38
C GLN A 218 38.10 3.37 7.74
N VAL A 219 37.67 4.24 8.66
CA VAL A 219 38.51 5.33 9.19
C VAL A 219 39.73 4.76 9.93
N GLN A 220 39.55 3.73 10.76
CA GLN A 220 40.66 3.07 11.45
C GLN A 220 41.58 2.29 10.48
N GLU A 221 41.07 1.74 9.37
CA GLU A 221 41.88 1.20 8.27
C GLU A 221 42.75 2.29 7.64
N GLY A 222 42.15 3.41 7.21
CA GLY A 222 42.88 4.54 6.63
C GLY A 222 43.95 5.13 7.55
N ILE A 223 43.67 5.24 8.85
CA ILE A 223 44.66 5.67 9.86
C ILE A 223 45.83 4.67 9.93
N ARG A 224 45.56 3.37 9.97
CA ARG A 224 46.60 2.33 10.02
C ARG A 224 47.46 2.34 8.76
N ASP A 225 46.86 2.43 7.58
CA ASP A 225 47.56 2.36 6.31
C ASP A 225 48.42 3.60 6.03
N LEU A 226 47.92 4.81 6.33
CA LEU A 226 48.74 6.03 6.24
C LEU A 226 49.86 6.06 7.30
N THR A 227 49.62 5.53 8.50
CA THR A 227 50.66 5.41 9.55
C THR A 227 51.78 4.48 9.09
N ARG A 228 51.44 3.29 8.58
CA ARG A 228 52.41 2.33 7.99
C ARG A 228 53.21 2.96 6.84
N LEU A 229 52.55 3.70 5.96
CA LEU A 229 53.18 4.35 4.80
C LEU A 229 54.19 5.43 5.23
N LEU A 230 53.91 6.17 6.32
CA LEU A 230 54.88 7.08 6.94
C LEU A 230 55.98 6.36 7.73
N GLU A 231 55.71 5.20 8.35
CA GLU A 231 56.71 4.38 9.04
C GLU A 231 57.72 3.75 8.07
N VAL A 232 57.25 3.23 6.93
CA VAL A 232 58.10 2.72 5.85
C VAL A 232 59.01 3.83 5.31
N GLU A 233 58.51 5.06 5.15
CA GLU A 233 59.34 6.18 4.70
C GLU A 233 60.33 6.67 5.78
N LYS A 234 59.95 6.65 7.07
CA LYS A 234 60.89 6.87 8.18
C LYS A 234 62.01 5.84 8.18
N GLY A 235 61.71 4.58 7.84
CA GLY A 235 62.72 3.51 7.66
C GLY A 235 63.72 3.75 6.52
N LYS A 236 63.43 4.67 5.58
CA LYS A 236 64.37 5.12 4.52
C LYS A 236 65.10 6.44 4.86
N SER A 237 64.87 6.99 6.05
CA SER A 237 65.54 8.20 6.55
C SER A 237 66.94 7.86 7.10
N LEU A 238 67.91 8.75 6.87
CA LEU A 238 69.25 8.62 7.43
C LEU A 238 69.24 8.72 8.97
N GLU A 239 68.25 9.40 9.55
CA GLU A 239 68.05 9.55 11.01
C GLU A 239 67.59 8.26 11.71
N ALA A 240 67.24 7.22 10.93
CA ALA A 240 67.00 5.86 11.42
C ALA A 240 68.24 4.96 11.32
N ILE A 241 69.26 5.39 10.57
CA ILE A 241 70.45 4.61 10.20
C ILE A 241 71.68 5.04 11.04
N GLU A 242 71.60 6.15 11.78
CA GLU A 242 72.66 6.61 12.68
C GLU A 242 73.06 5.53 13.72
N PRO A 243 74.37 5.20 13.84
CA PRO A 243 74.86 4.20 14.80
C PRO A 243 74.58 4.50 16.28
N ALA A 244 74.08 5.69 16.63
CA ALA A 244 73.60 6.01 17.97
C ALA A 244 72.27 5.31 18.28
N ARG A 245 71.27 5.42 17.39
CA ARG A 245 69.93 4.82 17.57
C ARG A 245 69.91 3.31 17.40
N LEU A 246 70.76 2.77 16.52
CA LEU A 246 70.93 1.32 16.41
C LEU A 246 71.36 0.72 17.76
N ARG A 247 72.29 1.36 18.49
CA ARG A 247 72.70 0.93 19.84
C ARG A 247 71.56 1.03 20.87
N GLU A 248 70.76 2.10 20.85
CA GLU A 248 69.57 2.20 21.73
C GLU A 248 68.55 1.09 21.44
N SER A 249 68.30 0.76 20.17
CA SER A 249 67.32 -0.27 19.77
C SER A 249 67.76 -1.71 20.08
N ALA A 250 69.06 -2.00 20.06
CA ALA A 250 69.61 -3.33 20.30
C ALA A 250 69.73 -3.68 21.80
N GLY A 251 69.69 -2.68 22.69
CA GLY A 251 69.73 -2.87 24.14
C GLY A 251 70.92 -3.72 24.59
N ALA A 252 70.67 -4.71 25.45
CA ALA A 252 71.71 -5.59 25.99
C ALA A 252 72.36 -6.54 24.96
N ALA A 253 71.92 -6.55 23.69
CA ALA A 253 72.56 -7.27 22.59
C ALA A 253 73.52 -6.40 21.75
N ALA A 254 73.63 -5.09 22.04
CA ALA A 254 74.46 -4.16 21.27
C ALA A 254 75.97 -4.53 21.28
N ASP A 255 76.47 -5.15 22.35
CA ASP A 255 77.87 -5.59 22.45
C ASP A 255 78.20 -6.83 21.59
N LEU A 256 77.19 -7.44 20.95
CA LEU A 256 77.32 -8.63 20.08
C LEU A 256 77.11 -8.31 18.58
N LEU A 257 76.83 -7.05 18.24
CA LEU A 257 76.49 -6.61 16.89
C LEU A 257 77.25 -5.33 16.54
N ASP A 258 78.08 -5.36 15.49
CA ASP A 258 78.79 -4.18 14.99
C ASP A 258 77.78 -3.21 14.33
N PRO A 259 77.52 -2.02 14.92
CA PRO A 259 76.53 -1.08 14.39
C PRO A 259 77.01 -0.35 13.13
N GLU A 260 78.33 -0.25 12.91
CA GLU A 260 78.90 0.41 11.73
C GLU A 260 78.86 -0.55 10.53
N ALA A 261 79.15 -1.83 10.74
CA ALA A 261 78.95 -2.87 9.72
C ALA A 261 77.46 -3.03 9.34
N LEU A 262 76.54 -3.01 10.31
CA LEU A 262 75.10 -3.06 10.04
C LEU A 262 74.60 -1.83 9.28
N SER A 263 75.04 -0.63 9.68
CA SER A 263 74.70 0.63 8.98
C SER A 263 75.15 0.58 7.51
N HIS A 264 76.40 0.14 7.24
CA HIS A 264 76.90 -0.04 5.87
C HIS A 264 76.15 -1.10 5.05
N ILE A 265 75.62 -2.16 5.67
CA ILE A 265 74.80 -3.17 4.96
C ILE A 265 73.40 -2.61 4.62
N MET A 266 72.82 -1.81 5.50
CA MET A 266 71.51 -1.17 5.27
C MET A 266 71.54 -0.07 4.20
N ASP A 267 72.67 0.63 4.03
CA ASP A 267 72.95 1.55 2.92
C ASP A 267 72.80 0.90 1.52
N HIS A 268 72.85 -0.44 1.44
CA HIS A 268 72.77 -1.19 0.18
C HIS A 268 71.41 -1.86 -0.06
N SER A 269 70.43 -1.73 0.86
CA SER A 269 69.13 -2.43 0.78
C SER A 269 67.95 -1.52 0.40
N HIS A 270 68.20 -0.36 -0.21
CA HIS A 270 67.18 0.66 -0.46
C HIS A 270 66.16 0.30 -1.56
N GLY A 271 64.89 0.57 -1.28
CA GLY A 271 63.91 0.88 -2.34
C GLY A 271 64.20 2.26 -2.92
N SER A 272 64.47 2.33 -4.23
CA SER A 272 65.31 3.37 -4.86
C SER A 272 64.78 4.81 -4.91
N LEU A 273 63.59 5.10 -4.36
CA LEU A 273 62.96 6.41 -4.40
C LEU A 273 62.41 6.80 -3.01
N ARG A 274 62.78 8.02 -2.58
CA ARG A 274 62.16 8.72 -1.45
C ARG A 274 60.84 9.36 -1.85
N MET A 275 59.95 9.51 -0.88
CA MET A 275 58.65 10.14 -1.04
C MET A 275 58.81 11.65 -1.37
N PRO A 276 58.15 12.16 -2.42
CA PRO A 276 58.08 13.60 -2.67
C PRO A 276 57.48 14.35 -1.49
N GLU A 277 57.99 15.55 -1.17
CA GLU A 277 57.53 16.32 0.00
C GLU A 277 56.04 16.68 -0.10
N SER A 278 55.54 16.95 -1.31
CA SER A 278 54.11 17.18 -1.57
C SER A 278 53.24 15.97 -1.19
N ARG A 279 53.65 14.76 -1.59
CA ARG A 279 53.00 13.50 -1.23
C ARG A 279 53.02 13.30 0.29
N ARG A 280 54.17 13.49 0.92
CA ARG A 280 54.33 13.36 2.37
C ARG A 280 53.39 14.31 3.13
N ARG A 281 53.36 15.60 2.78
CA ARG A 281 52.48 16.60 3.41
C ARG A 281 51.00 16.22 3.25
N ARG A 282 50.59 15.73 2.08
CA ARG A 282 49.21 15.28 1.82
C ARG A 282 48.83 14.06 2.66
N VAL A 283 49.73 13.08 2.81
CA VAL A 283 49.57 11.93 3.70
C VAL A 283 49.47 12.35 5.17
N GLU A 284 50.37 13.23 5.63
CA GLU A 284 50.37 13.74 7.02
C GLU A 284 49.08 14.56 7.31
N GLN A 285 48.59 15.34 6.35
CA GLN A 285 47.32 16.07 6.46
C GLN A 285 46.11 15.13 6.50
N ALA A 286 46.01 14.16 5.59
CA ALA A 286 44.91 13.19 5.58
C ALA A 286 44.87 12.36 6.87
N LEU A 287 46.03 11.92 7.36
CA LEU A 287 46.15 11.22 8.64
C LEU A 287 45.68 12.09 9.82
N ALA A 288 46.06 13.38 9.84
CA ALA A 288 45.62 14.31 10.88
C ALA A 288 44.10 14.53 10.88
N THR A 289 43.47 14.67 9.71
CA THR A 289 42.00 14.78 9.59
C THR A 289 41.29 13.52 10.08
N LEU A 290 41.76 12.32 9.69
CA LEU A 290 41.17 11.05 10.14
C LEU A 290 41.37 10.83 11.65
N GLN A 291 42.53 11.17 12.22
CA GLN A 291 42.77 11.12 13.66
C GLN A 291 41.99 12.19 14.46
N GLY A 292 41.67 13.32 13.83
CA GLY A 292 40.83 14.38 14.38
C GLY A 292 39.33 14.08 14.34
N TYR A 293 38.88 13.15 13.50
CA TYR A 293 37.47 12.77 13.38
C TYR A 293 36.89 12.23 14.69
N ARG A 294 35.67 12.64 15.01
CA ARG A 294 34.88 12.16 16.15
C ARG A 294 33.45 11.94 15.68
N GLU A 295 32.82 10.86 16.13
CA GLU A 295 31.40 10.58 15.90
C GLU A 295 30.55 11.76 16.43
N ASP A 296 29.51 12.13 15.69
CA ASP A 296 28.46 13.03 16.18
C ASP A 296 27.47 12.16 16.98
N PRO A 297 27.39 12.29 18.32
CA PRO A 297 26.52 11.43 19.13
C PRO A 297 25.04 11.61 18.77
N VAL A 298 24.68 12.78 18.22
CA VAL A 298 23.35 13.07 17.73
C VAL A 298 23.20 12.58 16.29
N ARG A 299 22.33 11.57 16.13
CA ARG A 299 22.03 10.92 14.86
C ARG A 299 20.82 11.54 14.16
N ILE A 300 19.89 12.09 14.94
CA ILE A 300 18.61 12.64 14.47
C ILE A 300 18.47 14.09 14.92
N ARG A 301 18.05 14.98 14.02
CA ARG A 301 17.90 16.42 14.28
C ARG A 301 16.52 16.91 13.86
N PHE A 302 15.65 17.16 14.82
CA PHE A 302 14.32 17.73 14.59
C PHE A 302 14.38 19.26 14.66
N ILE A 303 13.72 19.93 13.71
CA ILE A 303 13.55 21.38 13.71
C ILE A 303 12.06 21.69 13.57
N HIS A 304 11.49 22.57 14.41
CA HIS A 304 10.06 22.88 14.38
C HIS A 304 9.67 24.28 14.91
N VAL A 305 8.47 24.74 14.56
CA VAL A 305 7.84 25.96 15.13
C VAL A 305 6.72 25.59 16.11
N GLY A 306 7.08 25.07 17.29
CA GLY A 306 6.07 24.71 18.31
C GLY A 306 4.98 23.71 17.84
N SER A 307 5.24 22.94 16.77
CA SER A 307 4.31 21.95 16.19
C SER A 307 4.22 20.66 17.05
N LEU A 308 5.05 20.58 18.08
CA LEU A 308 4.97 19.70 19.23
C LEU A 308 4.52 20.54 20.43
N ALA A 309 3.44 20.11 21.11
CA ALA A 309 2.92 20.79 22.31
C ALA A 309 3.75 20.45 23.57
N ASP A 310 4.47 19.32 23.52
CA ASP A 310 5.50 18.89 24.46
C ASP A 310 6.55 18.11 23.65
N ASP A 311 7.79 18.58 23.68
CA ASP A 311 8.97 17.99 23.06
C ASP A 311 9.98 17.48 24.10
N SER A 312 9.67 17.55 25.39
CA SER A 312 10.58 17.16 26.48
C SER A 312 10.99 15.68 26.41
N TRP A 313 10.09 14.82 25.90
CA TRP A 313 10.35 13.39 25.66
C TRP A 313 11.29 13.12 24.46
N LEU A 314 11.48 14.09 23.55
CA LEU A 314 12.54 14.05 22.53
C LEU A 314 13.86 14.55 23.12
N GLN A 315 13.83 15.69 23.84
CA GLN A 315 15.02 16.29 24.47
C GLN A 315 15.71 15.36 25.49
N GLN A 316 14.99 14.38 26.04
CA GLN A 316 15.54 13.35 26.93
C GLN A 316 16.35 12.25 26.21
N GLN A 317 16.36 12.20 24.88
CA GLN A 317 17.00 11.13 24.10
C GLN A 317 18.39 11.56 23.61
N ALA A 318 19.45 10.91 24.10
CA ALA A 318 20.84 11.35 23.93
C ALA A 318 21.37 11.39 22.48
N ASP A 319 20.72 10.69 21.56
CA ASP A 319 21.03 10.64 20.12
C ASP A 319 20.12 11.57 19.27
N VAL A 320 19.27 12.38 19.92
CA VAL A 320 18.33 13.31 19.28
C VAL A 320 18.60 14.74 19.72
N GLU A 321 18.65 15.67 18.76
CA GLU A 321 18.73 17.12 19.00
C GLU A 321 17.43 17.76 18.49
N VAL A 322 16.84 18.65 19.28
CA VAL A 322 15.60 19.36 18.96
C VAL A 322 15.89 20.86 18.91
N LEU A 323 15.51 21.51 17.82
CA LEU A 323 15.75 22.93 17.58
C LEU A 323 14.43 23.65 17.28
N SER A 324 14.19 24.77 17.97
CA SER A 324 13.07 25.66 17.68
C SER A 324 13.55 26.80 16.79
N ASP A 325 13.01 26.91 15.59
CA ASP A 325 13.39 27.91 14.58
C ASP A 325 12.13 28.39 13.84
N PRO A 326 11.93 29.70 13.59
CA PRO A 326 10.75 30.21 12.88
C PRO A 326 10.58 29.70 11.43
N ASP A 327 11.64 29.19 10.78
CA ASP A 327 11.59 28.56 9.45
C ASP A 327 12.33 27.20 9.47
N PRO A 328 11.64 26.10 9.83
CA PRO A 328 12.27 24.79 9.98
C PRO A 328 12.90 24.26 8.69
N VAL A 329 12.36 24.67 7.54
CA VAL A 329 12.77 24.19 6.22
C VAL A 329 14.08 24.85 5.80
N ALA A 330 14.20 26.17 5.93
CA ALA A 330 15.43 26.90 5.64
C ALA A 330 16.55 26.53 6.63
N GLN A 331 16.23 26.36 7.92
CA GLN A 331 17.20 25.90 8.92
C GLN A 331 17.62 24.45 8.66
N ALA A 332 16.73 23.56 8.20
CA ALA A 332 17.08 22.18 7.88
C ALA A 332 18.10 22.09 6.73
N ALA A 333 17.93 22.89 5.67
CA ALA A 333 18.93 23.01 4.61
C ALA A 333 20.29 23.49 5.17
N THR A 334 20.27 24.57 5.95
CA THR A 334 21.46 25.20 6.56
C THR A 334 22.15 24.33 7.60
N LEU A 335 21.44 23.35 8.17
CA LEU A 335 21.98 22.37 9.10
C LEU A 335 22.54 21.14 8.38
N PHE A 336 21.90 20.69 7.30
CA PHE A 336 22.46 19.65 6.43
C PHE A 336 23.78 20.10 5.80
N ASP A 337 23.81 21.26 5.13
CA ASP A 337 24.99 21.76 4.41
C ASP A 337 26.24 21.79 5.30
N ARG A 338 26.09 22.34 6.51
CA ARG A 338 27.14 22.46 7.54
C ARG A 338 27.63 21.11 8.09
N LYS A 339 26.76 20.08 8.09
CA LYS A 339 27.12 18.73 8.51
C LYS A 339 27.81 17.97 7.38
N ALA A 340 27.35 18.15 6.15
CA ALA A 340 27.95 17.56 4.97
C ALA A 340 29.32 18.18 4.66
N GLU A 341 29.48 19.50 4.76
CA GLU A 341 30.78 20.20 4.65
C GLU A 341 31.84 19.60 5.59
N ARG A 342 31.51 19.42 6.88
CA ARG A 342 32.41 18.80 7.85
C ARG A 342 32.70 17.31 7.59
N LEU A 343 31.78 16.58 6.95
CA LEU A 343 32.01 15.20 6.54
C LEU A 343 32.80 15.10 5.23
N ALA A 344 32.71 16.11 4.36
CA ALA A 344 33.46 16.18 3.10
C ALA A 344 34.98 16.17 3.36
N GLU A 345 35.46 16.88 4.39
CA GLU A 345 36.87 16.82 4.83
C GLU A 345 37.32 15.38 5.15
N VAL A 346 36.45 14.61 5.83
CA VAL A 346 36.76 13.26 6.32
C VAL A 346 36.68 12.23 5.20
N PHE A 347 35.63 12.29 4.37
CA PHE A 347 35.49 11.45 3.19
C PHE A 347 36.60 11.76 2.15
N ALA A 348 36.97 13.03 1.98
CA ALA A 348 38.13 13.42 1.19
C ALA A 348 39.42 12.78 1.73
N ALA A 349 39.72 12.94 3.03
CA ALA A 349 40.89 12.34 3.65
C ALA A 349 40.92 10.80 3.52
N LEU A 350 39.77 10.13 3.60
CA LEU A 350 39.67 8.67 3.43
C LEU A 350 39.85 8.23 1.97
N ARG A 351 39.32 8.98 0.99
CA ARG A 351 39.54 8.72 -0.44
C ARG A 351 41.00 9.00 -0.84
N ILE A 352 41.60 10.08 -0.32
CA ILE A 352 43.05 10.37 -0.44
C ILE A 352 43.86 9.21 0.16
N ALA A 353 43.50 8.70 1.35
CA ALA A 353 44.21 7.61 2.00
C ALA A 353 44.29 6.34 1.14
N ARG A 354 43.17 5.98 0.49
CA ARG A 354 43.10 4.83 -0.44
C ARG A 354 43.97 5.05 -1.68
N LEU A 355 43.84 6.19 -2.35
CA LEU A 355 44.65 6.55 -3.53
C LEU A 355 46.15 6.61 -3.22
N GLU A 356 46.53 7.07 -2.02
CA GLU A 356 47.93 7.16 -1.58
C GLU A 356 48.53 5.79 -1.21
N ARG A 357 47.73 4.90 -0.62
CA ARG A 357 48.12 3.51 -0.32
C ARG A 357 48.32 2.69 -1.60
N ASP A 358 47.42 2.86 -2.57
CA ASP A 358 47.38 2.06 -3.80
C ASP A 358 48.27 2.66 -4.92
N ASP A 359 49.01 3.74 -4.63
CA ASP A 359 49.93 4.48 -5.52
C ASP A 359 49.25 5.17 -6.75
N LEU A 360 47.94 5.41 -6.68
CA LEU A 360 47.11 5.92 -7.78
C LEU A 360 46.89 7.45 -7.76
N TYR A 361 47.50 8.18 -6.83
CA TYR A 361 47.25 9.62 -6.67
C TYR A 361 48.00 10.49 -7.71
N ASP A 362 47.33 10.84 -8.81
CA ASP A 362 47.75 11.91 -9.74
C ASP A 362 47.34 13.31 -9.21
N PRO A 363 48.28 14.21 -8.86
CA PRO A 363 47.96 15.56 -8.40
C PRO A 363 47.21 16.42 -9.41
N SER A 364 47.44 16.23 -10.71
CA SER A 364 46.84 17.06 -11.77
C SER A 364 45.34 16.83 -11.94
N ILE A 365 44.87 15.63 -11.59
CA ILE A 365 43.45 15.23 -11.63
C ILE A 365 42.81 15.42 -10.25
N HIS A 366 43.49 14.96 -9.19
CA HIS A 366 42.89 14.85 -7.86
C HIS A 366 42.93 16.15 -7.06
N ASP A 367 44.01 16.94 -7.09
CA ASP A 367 44.08 18.17 -6.29
C ASP A 367 42.96 19.17 -6.68
N PRO A 368 42.63 19.40 -7.97
CA PRO A 368 41.50 20.24 -8.36
C PRO A 368 40.11 19.68 -8.00
N TRP A 369 39.99 18.35 -7.91
CA TRP A 369 38.74 17.66 -7.55
C TRP A 369 38.50 17.73 -6.05
N PHE A 370 39.48 17.36 -5.23
CA PHE A 370 39.40 17.46 -3.76
C PHE A 370 39.25 18.93 -3.29
N ALA A 371 39.82 19.91 -4.00
CA ALA A 371 39.66 21.33 -3.70
C ALA A 371 38.22 21.88 -3.92
N ARG A 372 37.31 21.07 -4.46
CA ARG A 372 35.87 21.38 -4.61
C ARG A 372 34.97 20.22 -4.18
N PHE A 373 35.50 19.30 -3.36
CA PHE A 373 34.74 18.13 -2.96
C PHE A 373 33.72 18.50 -1.88
N ASP A 374 32.45 18.41 -2.24
CA ASP A 374 31.30 18.66 -1.37
C ASP A 374 30.32 17.48 -1.42
N TRP A 375 29.11 17.70 -0.86
CA TRP A 375 28.07 16.68 -0.75
C TRP A 375 27.53 16.18 -2.10
N GLU A 376 27.66 16.93 -3.20
CA GLU A 376 27.26 16.48 -4.53
C GLU A 376 28.24 15.45 -5.10
N GLY A 377 29.47 15.38 -4.57
CA GLY A 377 30.48 14.35 -4.88
C GLY A 377 30.40 13.07 -4.04
N PHE A 378 29.47 13.01 -3.06
CA PHE A 378 29.34 11.86 -2.17
C PHE A 378 28.71 10.66 -2.87
N SER A 379 29.17 9.46 -2.52
CA SER A 379 28.48 8.21 -2.86
C SER A 379 27.20 8.06 -2.02
N ARG A 380 26.33 7.12 -2.43
CA ARG A 380 25.09 6.78 -1.70
C ARG A 380 25.38 6.44 -0.23
N ASP A 381 26.39 5.62 0.01
CA ASP A 381 26.82 5.19 1.35
C ASP A 381 27.30 6.39 2.20
N GLU A 382 28.07 7.32 1.63
CA GLU A 382 28.53 8.53 2.30
C GLU A 382 27.37 9.51 2.60
N LEU A 383 26.38 9.65 1.71
CA LEU A 383 25.16 10.41 1.99
C LEU A 383 24.33 9.77 3.12
N GLN A 384 24.29 8.43 3.19
CA GLN A 384 23.61 7.67 4.25
C GLN A 384 24.32 7.70 5.61
N LEU A 385 25.52 8.30 5.70
CA LEU A 385 26.26 8.58 6.94
C LEU A 385 26.05 10.00 7.47
N VAL A 386 25.44 10.91 6.68
CA VAL A 386 25.13 12.27 7.17
C VAL A 386 23.97 12.19 8.19
N PRO A 387 24.08 12.81 9.39
CA PRO A 387 23.02 12.77 10.39
C PRO A 387 21.66 13.24 9.85
N THR A 388 20.60 12.51 10.17
CA THR A 388 19.27 12.73 9.57
C THR A 388 18.64 14.03 10.10
N VAL A 389 18.51 15.02 9.22
CA VAL A 389 17.85 16.30 9.51
C VAL A 389 16.38 16.24 9.09
N ILE A 390 15.48 16.60 10.01
CA ILE A 390 14.03 16.50 9.89
C ILE A 390 13.39 17.86 10.19
N ALA A 391 12.79 18.50 9.19
CA ALA A 391 11.89 19.63 9.38
C ALA A 391 10.48 19.12 9.73
N LEU A 392 9.91 19.55 10.87
CA LEU A 392 8.61 19.09 11.38
C LEU A 392 7.62 20.24 11.54
N GLU A 393 6.57 20.27 10.71
CA GLU A 393 5.64 21.39 10.65
C GLU A 393 4.17 20.97 10.43
N GLY A 394 3.23 21.88 10.69
CA GLY A 394 1.82 21.73 10.35
C GLY A 394 1.55 22.06 8.88
N ALA A 395 0.61 21.35 8.26
CA ALA A 395 0.23 21.56 6.87
C ALA A 395 -0.17 23.01 6.55
N ASP A 396 -0.85 23.67 7.49
CA ASP A 396 -1.27 25.07 7.46
C ASP A 396 -0.09 26.06 7.35
N ARG A 397 0.92 25.92 8.22
CA ARG A 397 2.12 26.80 8.15
C ARG A 397 2.94 26.55 6.88
N MET A 398 3.01 25.29 6.43
CA MET A 398 3.71 24.94 5.18
C MET A 398 3.01 25.53 3.95
N ALA A 399 1.68 25.46 3.89
CA ALA A 399 0.87 26.06 2.83
C ALA A 399 0.94 27.60 2.83
N GLY A 400 1.04 28.21 4.02
CA GLY A 400 1.23 29.64 4.22
C GLY A 400 2.70 30.07 4.13
N ALA A 401 3.33 30.31 5.29
CA ALA A 401 4.63 30.97 5.39
C ALA A 401 5.80 30.12 4.86
N GLY A 402 5.78 28.80 5.05
CA GLY A 402 6.89 27.91 4.67
C GLY A 402 7.05 27.68 3.15
N MET A 403 6.00 27.92 2.37
CA MET A 403 5.88 27.54 0.95
C MET A 403 7.10 27.94 0.08
N ALA A 404 7.65 29.14 0.30
CA ALA A 404 8.77 29.64 -0.49
C ALA A 404 10.09 28.91 -0.22
N HIS A 405 10.33 28.45 1.01
CA HIS A 405 11.52 27.65 1.36
C HIS A 405 11.27 26.16 1.11
N PHE A 406 10.04 25.69 1.28
CA PHE A 406 9.58 24.35 0.91
C PHE A 406 9.85 24.03 -0.56
N SER A 407 9.35 24.85 -1.49
CA SER A 407 9.60 24.63 -2.93
C SER A 407 11.08 24.72 -3.28
N ARG A 408 11.88 25.58 -2.62
CA ARG A 408 13.35 25.61 -2.83
C ARG A 408 14.01 24.32 -2.36
N LEU A 409 13.66 23.81 -1.18
CA LEU A 409 14.24 22.58 -0.63
C LEU A 409 13.89 21.35 -1.49
N LEU A 410 12.64 21.23 -1.94
CA LEU A 410 12.21 20.15 -2.84
C LEU A 410 12.95 20.16 -4.19
N ASN A 411 13.34 21.34 -4.70
CA ASN A 411 14.18 21.48 -5.89
C ASN A 411 15.70 21.30 -5.64
N SER A 412 16.14 21.18 -4.37
CA SER A 412 17.56 21.30 -4.01
C SER A 412 18.37 19.99 -3.97
N GLY A 413 17.72 18.85 -4.15
CA GLY A 413 18.35 17.51 -4.08
C GLY A 413 18.78 17.02 -2.69
N ARG A 414 19.02 17.94 -1.74
CA ARG A 414 19.53 17.64 -0.38
C ARG A 414 18.70 16.54 0.32
N PRO A 415 19.32 15.52 0.96
CA PRO A 415 18.64 14.42 1.65
C PRO A 415 17.96 14.81 2.99
N VAL A 416 17.32 15.98 3.04
CA VAL A 416 16.54 16.46 4.18
C VAL A 416 15.15 15.81 4.16
N GLN A 417 14.70 15.37 5.33
CA GLN A 417 13.36 14.83 5.54
C GLN A 417 12.42 15.96 5.97
N VAL A 418 11.26 16.09 5.32
CA VAL A 418 10.22 17.07 5.65
C VAL A 418 8.97 16.33 6.11
N MET A 419 8.70 16.34 7.41
CA MET A 419 7.51 15.74 7.99
C MET A 419 6.42 16.79 8.21
N ILE A 420 5.28 16.59 7.56
CA ILE A 420 4.12 17.45 7.66
C ILE A 420 3.01 16.71 8.41
N ARG A 421 2.55 17.30 9.51
CA ARG A 421 1.34 16.86 10.22
C ARG A 421 0.10 17.39 9.49
N VAL A 422 -0.68 16.49 8.89
CA VAL A 422 -1.86 16.83 8.11
C VAL A 422 -3.13 16.61 8.95
N GLN A 423 -3.88 17.69 9.18
CA GLN A 423 -5.26 17.61 9.66
C GLN A 423 -6.17 17.31 8.46
N ALA A 424 -6.48 16.03 8.22
CA ALA A 424 -7.19 15.62 6.99
C ALA A 424 -8.59 16.26 6.80
N HIS A 425 -9.21 16.83 7.83
CA HIS A 425 -10.48 17.55 7.73
C HIS A 425 -10.34 19.08 7.54
N ASN A 426 -9.12 19.58 7.33
CA ASN A 426 -8.83 21.00 7.12
C ASN A 426 -8.39 21.27 5.68
N ASN A 427 -8.49 22.51 5.25
CA ASN A 427 -7.82 23.02 4.06
C ASN A 427 -6.54 23.73 4.51
N PRO A 428 -5.34 23.25 4.14
CA PRO A 428 -4.08 23.89 4.54
C PRO A 428 -3.96 25.35 4.07
N GLY A 429 -4.59 25.73 2.95
CA GLY A 429 -4.56 27.10 2.43
C GLY A 429 -5.60 28.05 3.02
N ALA A 430 -6.55 27.56 3.82
CA ALA A 430 -7.58 28.38 4.47
C ALA A 430 -7.05 29.01 5.78
N ARG A 431 -7.63 30.16 6.17
CA ARG A 431 -7.23 30.83 7.42
C ARG A 431 -7.82 30.13 8.65
N PRO A 432 -7.24 30.30 9.87
CA PRO A 432 -7.73 29.64 11.08
C PRO A 432 -9.17 30.01 11.47
N ASP A 433 -9.66 31.17 11.01
CA ASP A 433 -11.01 31.72 11.22
C ASP A 433 -11.97 31.43 10.05
N GLU A 434 -11.53 30.72 9.01
CA GLU A 434 -12.26 30.48 7.76
C GLU A 434 -12.91 29.09 7.70
N ASP A 435 -14.02 28.96 6.98
CA ASP A 435 -14.57 27.65 6.60
C ASP A 435 -13.57 26.93 5.67
N PRO A 436 -13.06 25.73 6.00
CA PRO A 436 -12.12 25.01 5.14
C PRO A 436 -12.67 24.71 3.73
N PHE A 437 -13.98 24.80 3.53
CA PHE A 437 -14.67 24.55 2.26
C PHE A 437 -15.07 25.85 1.53
N SER A 438 -14.59 27.02 1.97
CA SER A 438 -14.74 28.30 1.24
C SER A 438 -14.08 28.27 -0.14
N ALA A 439 -12.99 27.50 -0.27
CA ALA A 439 -12.12 27.42 -1.42
C ALA A 439 -11.66 25.98 -1.66
N TYR A 440 -11.17 25.71 -2.88
CA TYR A 440 -10.50 24.44 -3.21
C TYR A 440 -9.31 24.19 -2.28
N ARG A 441 -9.06 22.90 -1.98
CA ARG A 441 -8.08 22.53 -0.96
C ARG A 441 -6.65 22.46 -1.50
N THR A 442 -5.71 23.03 -0.75
CA THR A 442 -4.27 22.96 -1.08
C THR A 442 -3.70 21.58 -0.81
N GLU A 443 -3.47 20.79 -1.87
CA GLU A 443 -2.85 19.47 -1.78
C GLU A 443 -1.32 19.54 -1.83
N LEU A 444 -0.70 19.54 -0.65
CA LEU A 444 0.75 19.47 -0.50
C LEU A 444 1.36 18.20 -1.14
N GLY A 445 0.57 17.12 -1.26
CA GLY A 445 0.94 15.92 -2.01
C GLY A 445 1.16 16.19 -3.50
N TYR A 446 0.27 16.94 -4.15
CA TYR A 446 0.45 17.34 -5.56
C TYR A 446 1.63 18.28 -5.75
N LEU A 447 1.87 19.19 -4.79
CA LEU A 447 3.07 20.03 -4.81
C LEU A 447 4.34 19.18 -4.71
N GLY A 448 4.35 18.14 -3.86
CA GLY A 448 5.43 17.15 -3.83
C GLY A 448 5.66 16.48 -5.18
N ILE A 449 4.60 15.91 -5.78
CA ILE A 449 4.66 15.20 -7.07
C ILE A 449 5.17 16.11 -8.20
N ALA A 450 4.80 17.40 -8.20
CA ALA A 450 5.28 18.37 -9.18
C ALA A 450 6.80 18.61 -9.10
N HIS A 451 7.40 18.45 -7.91
CA HIS A 451 8.85 18.55 -7.69
C HIS A 451 9.52 17.21 -7.96
N ARG A 452 9.70 16.88 -9.26
CA ARG A 452 10.13 15.58 -9.83
C ARG A 452 11.36 14.89 -9.21
N GLN A 453 12.15 15.57 -8.37
CA GLN A 453 13.33 15.00 -7.68
C GLN A 453 13.07 14.65 -6.21
N ALA A 454 11.93 15.02 -5.64
CA ALA A 454 11.57 14.70 -4.27
C ALA A 454 10.92 13.31 -4.16
N PHE A 455 11.28 12.56 -3.12
CA PHE A 455 10.47 11.41 -2.69
C PHE A 455 9.22 11.94 -1.96
N VAL A 456 8.06 11.32 -2.16
CA VAL A 456 6.80 11.72 -1.51
C VAL A 456 6.09 10.50 -0.94
N ALA A 457 5.67 10.54 0.32
CA ALA A 457 4.81 9.51 0.92
C ALA A 457 3.63 10.17 1.65
N GLN A 458 2.40 9.83 1.25
CA GLN A 458 1.17 10.21 1.95
C GLN A 458 0.62 8.99 2.70
N THR A 459 0.52 9.08 4.02
CA THR A 459 0.40 7.91 4.90
C THR A 459 -0.18 8.28 6.28
N SER A 460 -0.37 7.30 7.16
CA SER A 460 -0.74 7.49 8.57
C SER A 460 -0.18 6.37 9.45
N ALA A 461 0.09 6.67 10.72
CA ALA A 461 0.43 5.67 11.74
C ALA A 461 -0.66 4.59 11.94
N ALA A 462 -1.89 4.82 11.48
CA ALA A 462 -2.96 3.83 11.48
C ALA A 462 -2.75 2.65 10.49
N ARG A 463 -1.74 2.72 9.61
CA ARG A 463 -1.18 1.57 8.88
C ARG A 463 0.35 1.60 9.02
N HIS A 464 0.81 0.97 10.08
CA HIS A 464 2.22 1.04 10.51
C HIS A 464 3.19 0.46 9.46
N GLU A 465 2.81 -0.60 8.74
CA GLU A 465 3.60 -1.21 7.67
C GLU A 465 3.83 -0.25 6.49
N HIS A 466 2.76 0.36 5.96
CA HIS A 466 2.80 1.37 4.89
C HIS A 466 3.63 2.60 5.29
N LEU A 467 3.54 3.03 6.56
CA LEU A 467 4.36 4.09 7.12
C LEU A 467 5.85 3.73 7.16
N LEU A 468 6.18 2.54 7.66
CA LEU A 468 7.57 2.05 7.76
C LEU A 468 8.19 1.82 6.38
N ALA A 469 7.43 1.32 5.40
CA ALA A 469 7.88 1.21 4.01
C ALA A 469 8.28 2.59 3.44
N GLY A 470 7.43 3.60 3.62
CA GLY A 470 7.73 4.98 3.21
C GLY A 470 8.96 5.58 3.90
N TYR A 471 9.19 5.29 5.18
CA TYR A 471 10.40 5.72 5.89
C TYR A 471 11.67 5.01 5.38
N LEU A 472 11.61 3.70 5.12
CA LEU A 472 12.73 2.94 4.57
C LEU A 472 13.13 3.46 3.18
N GLN A 473 12.14 3.64 2.28
CA GLN A 473 12.37 4.21 0.94
C GLN A 473 12.95 5.63 1.02
N ALA A 474 12.37 6.53 1.81
CA ALA A 474 12.83 7.91 1.94
C ALA A 474 14.28 8.07 2.47
N LEU A 475 14.68 7.18 3.39
CA LEU A 475 16.03 7.19 3.96
C LEU A 475 17.07 6.46 3.08
N ASP A 476 16.61 5.64 2.12
CA ASP A 476 17.47 4.98 1.13
C ASP A 476 17.59 5.79 -0.19
N ALA A 477 16.57 6.58 -0.55
CA ALA A 477 16.51 7.36 -1.79
C ALA A 477 17.47 8.57 -1.86
N THR A 478 18.15 8.89 -0.74
CA THR A 478 19.19 9.94 -0.60
C THR A 478 18.85 11.28 -1.26
N ARG A 479 17.61 11.75 -1.08
CA ARG A 479 17.03 12.96 -1.70
C ARG A 479 16.04 13.64 -0.78
N THR A 480 15.64 14.88 -1.10
CA THR A 480 14.59 15.58 -0.34
C THR A 480 13.33 14.71 -0.28
N SER A 481 12.82 14.47 0.93
CA SER A 481 11.76 13.48 1.14
C SER A 481 10.59 14.09 1.92
N LEU A 482 9.38 13.99 1.38
CA LEU A 482 8.16 14.61 1.92
C LEU A 482 7.22 13.56 2.53
N HIS A 483 6.99 13.66 3.84
CA HIS A 483 6.14 12.75 4.62
C HIS A 483 4.86 13.45 5.05
N LEU A 484 3.75 13.14 4.39
CA LEU A 484 2.42 13.71 4.65
C LEU A 484 1.63 12.78 5.58
N ILE A 485 1.77 13.03 6.89
CA ILE A 485 1.25 12.16 7.95
C ILE A 485 -0.11 12.67 8.43
N ASN A 486 -1.18 11.91 8.17
CA ASN A 486 -2.45 12.12 8.87
C ASN A 486 -2.38 11.59 10.30
N THR A 487 -2.54 12.46 11.29
CA THR A 487 -2.53 12.09 12.73
C THR A 487 -3.92 11.82 13.31
N GLY A 488 -5.00 12.05 12.55
CA GLY A 488 -6.37 12.05 13.06
C GLY A 488 -6.62 13.15 14.10
N LEU A 489 -7.75 13.09 14.81
CA LEU A 489 -8.10 13.99 15.92
C LEU A 489 -7.33 13.68 17.22
N ARG A 490 -6.03 13.41 17.13
CA ARG A 490 -5.10 13.30 18.28
C ARG A 490 -4.25 14.57 18.41
N THR A 491 -4.94 15.69 18.65
CA THR A 491 -4.34 16.92 19.17
C THR A 491 -4.63 17.01 20.67
N VAL A 492 -3.63 17.41 21.45
CA VAL A 492 -3.73 17.47 22.92
C VAL A 492 -4.89 18.39 23.32
N GLY A 493 -5.82 17.87 24.11
CA GLY A 493 -7.01 18.61 24.56
C GLY A 493 -8.23 18.55 23.64
N THR A 494 -8.18 17.86 22.49
CA THR A 494 -9.33 17.72 21.57
C THR A 494 -9.76 16.25 21.40
N GLU A 495 -10.13 15.59 22.50
CA GLU A 495 -10.57 14.20 22.43
C GLU A 495 -11.95 14.04 21.76
N THR A 496 -12.13 12.90 21.09
CA THR A 496 -13.38 12.48 20.42
C THR A 496 -13.78 11.11 20.99
N SER A 497 -15.07 10.76 20.92
CA SER A 497 -15.58 9.47 21.42
C SER A 497 -14.92 8.25 20.78
N LEU A 498 -14.55 8.33 19.49
CA LEU A 498 -13.79 7.31 18.78
C LEU A 498 -12.28 7.46 19.00
N ASN A 499 -11.59 6.34 19.17
CA ASN A 499 -10.13 6.29 19.17
C ASN A 499 -9.55 6.90 17.88
N GLY A 500 -8.53 7.75 18.01
CA GLY A 500 -7.81 8.38 16.90
C GLY A 500 -7.27 7.44 15.82
N TRP A 501 -7.05 6.15 16.12
CA TRP A 501 -6.73 5.14 15.08
C TRP A 501 -7.90 4.93 14.11
N LEU A 502 -9.14 4.86 14.62
CA LEU A 502 -10.36 4.80 13.80
C LEU A 502 -10.55 6.10 13.01
N VAL A 503 -10.32 7.25 13.63
CA VAL A 503 -10.45 8.55 12.95
C VAL A 503 -9.41 8.68 11.83
N ALA A 504 -8.18 8.22 12.04
CA ALA A 504 -7.15 8.19 11.01
C ALA A 504 -7.47 7.19 9.88
N GLY A 505 -8.04 6.02 10.20
CA GLY A 505 -8.53 5.05 9.21
C GLY A 505 -9.75 5.54 8.41
N ALA A 506 -10.69 6.25 9.05
CA ALA A 506 -11.86 6.83 8.40
C ALA A 506 -11.48 7.92 7.37
N ALA A 507 -10.37 8.63 7.56
CA ALA A 507 -9.84 9.57 6.58
C ALA A 507 -9.28 8.89 5.31
N LEU A 508 -8.84 7.64 5.41
CA LEU A 508 -8.43 6.82 4.26
C LEU A 508 -9.64 6.27 3.50
N GLU A 509 -10.62 5.73 4.24
CA GLU A 509 -11.88 5.21 3.69
C GLU A 509 -12.65 6.32 2.95
N GLY A 510 -12.85 7.48 3.57
CA GLY A 510 -13.57 8.61 2.97
C GLY A 510 -12.79 9.40 1.91
N ARG A 511 -11.74 8.82 1.30
CA ARG A 511 -10.85 9.44 0.28
C ARG A 511 -10.27 10.81 0.68
N VAL A 512 -10.09 11.06 1.98
CA VAL A 512 -9.74 12.38 2.53
C VAL A 512 -8.23 12.59 2.61
N HIS A 513 -7.53 11.51 2.91
CA HIS A 513 -6.07 11.38 2.94
C HIS A 513 -5.71 10.01 2.35
N PRO A 514 -5.97 9.78 1.05
CA PRO A 514 -5.61 8.55 0.35
C PRO A 514 -4.09 8.34 0.40
N PHE A 515 -3.67 7.09 0.37
CA PHE A 515 -2.27 6.75 0.51
C PHE A 515 -1.59 6.62 -0.84
N PHE A 516 -0.33 7.02 -0.90
CA PHE A 516 0.54 6.78 -2.04
C PHE A 516 2.00 7.00 -1.64
N ARG A 517 2.92 6.43 -2.40
CA ARG A 517 4.35 6.76 -2.39
C ARG A 517 4.79 7.08 -3.82
N VAL A 518 5.69 8.03 -3.99
CA VAL A 518 6.32 8.37 -5.28
C VAL A 518 7.82 8.45 -5.05
N ASP A 519 8.56 7.55 -5.67
CA ASP A 519 10.01 7.51 -5.66
C ASP A 519 10.57 7.79 -7.07
N PRO A 520 11.16 8.97 -7.31
CA PRO A 520 11.76 9.31 -8.59
C PRO A 520 12.85 8.34 -9.09
N SER A 521 13.47 7.56 -8.19
CA SER A 521 14.59 6.67 -8.51
C SER A 521 14.21 5.32 -9.08
N ARG A 522 12.93 4.91 -8.99
CA ARG A 522 12.45 3.58 -9.43
C ARG A 522 12.34 3.39 -10.95
N GLY A 523 12.32 4.47 -11.72
CA GLY A 523 12.15 4.43 -13.18
C GLY A 523 11.86 5.81 -13.76
N ASP A 524 11.32 5.87 -14.98
CA ASP A 524 11.07 7.14 -15.70
C ASP A 524 9.60 7.49 -15.92
N ARG A 525 8.71 6.51 -15.80
CA ARG A 525 7.25 6.66 -15.96
C ARG A 525 6.58 6.77 -14.60
N PHE A 526 5.36 7.31 -14.55
CA PHE A 526 4.60 7.34 -13.29
C PHE A 526 4.27 5.94 -12.77
N ALA A 527 3.98 4.98 -13.66
CA ALA A 527 3.77 3.58 -13.32
C ALA A 527 4.97 2.91 -12.62
N ASP A 528 6.21 3.32 -12.95
CA ASP A 528 7.42 2.78 -12.32
C ASP A 528 7.65 3.39 -10.91
N ARG A 529 7.29 4.68 -10.78
CA ARG A 529 7.60 5.57 -9.65
C ARG A 529 6.54 5.58 -8.55
N MET A 530 5.26 5.36 -8.88
CA MET A 530 4.13 5.54 -7.97
C MET A 530 3.61 4.21 -7.42
N GLU A 531 3.63 4.07 -6.10
CA GLU A 531 3.04 2.94 -5.36
C GLU A 531 1.72 3.43 -4.72
N PHE A 532 0.62 2.72 -4.95
CA PHE A 532 -0.75 3.15 -4.57
C PHE A 532 -1.48 2.15 -3.65
N ASP A 533 -0.68 1.37 -2.92
CA ASP A 533 -1.13 0.30 -2.02
C ASP A 533 -1.79 0.81 -0.72
N GLY A 534 -2.36 -0.10 0.05
CA GLY A 534 -3.00 0.19 1.35
C GLY A 534 -4.36 0.92 1.29
N ASN A 535 -4.74 1.50 0.15
CA ASN A 535 -6.07 2.05 -0.09
C ASN A 535 -7.13 0.93 -0.21
N PRO A 536 -8.33 1.05 0.39
CA PRO A 536 -9.42 0.09 0.22
C PRO A 536 -10.13 0.28 -1.13
N GLN A 537 -10.52 -0.82 -1.80
CA GLN A 537 -11.34 -0.83 -3.03
C GLN A 537 -10.87 0.23 -4.03
N VAL A 538 -9.65 0.06 -4.55
CA VAL A 538 -8.91 1.11 -5.29
C VAL A 538 -9.57 1.49 -6.61
N GLU A 539 -10.38 0.59 -7.15
CA GLU A 539 -11.19 0.74 -8.36
C GLU A 539 -12.46 1.59 -8.14
N ARG A 540 -13.06 1.59 -6.95
CA ARG A 540 -14.31 2.32 -6.68
C ARG A 540 -14.06 3.79 -6.33
N ASP A 541 -15.05 4.63 -6.61
CA ASP A 541 -15.06 6.04 -6.19
C ASP A 541 -15.04 6.14 -4.65
N TRP A 542 -15.95 5.41 -3.99
CA TRP A 542 -16.05 5.27 -2.54
C TRP A 542 -16.02 3.79 -2.15
N PRO A 543 -15.35 3.40 -1.05
CA PRO A 543 -15.38 2.02 -0.58
C PRO A 543 -16.74 1.72 0.05
N VAL A 544 -17.37 0.62 -0.36
CA VAL A 544 -18.65 0.14 0.19
C VAL A 544 -18.41 -0.93 1.26
N HIS A 545 -19.29 -0.98 2.25
CA HIS A 545 -19.24 -1.96 3.34
C HIS A 545 -20.65 -2.46 3.68
N PRO A 546 -20.82 -3.74 4.06
CA PRO A 546 -22.11 -4.26 4.47
C PRO A 546 -22.57 -3.59 5.77
N PHE A 547 -23.82 -3.13 5.78
CA PHE A 547 -24.47 -2.50 6.92
C PHE A 547 -25.81 -3.17 7.20
N ALA A 548 -26.06 -3.50 8.47
CA ALA A 548 -27.30 -4.13 8.92
C ALA A 548 -27.98 -3.26 10.00
N TYR A 549 -29.30 -3.08 9.87
CA TYR A 549 -30.11 -2.30 10.78
C TYR A 549 -31.50 -2.94 10.96
N ARG A 550 -32.33 -2.36 11.83
CA ARG A 550 -33.74 -2.75 11.98
C ARG A 550 -34.66 -1.72 11.33
N ASP A 551 -35.58 -2.20 10.49
CA ASP A 551 -36.62 -1.35 9.90
C ASP A 551 -37.69 -0.92 10.92
N GLU A 552 -38.66 -0.13 10.46
CA GLU A 552 -39.79 0.36 11.25
C GLU A 552 -40.67 -0.74 11.85
N SER A 553 -40.62 -1.95 11.27
CA SER A 553 -41.34 -3.15 11.70
C SER A 553 -40.49 -4.07 12.60
N GLY A 554 -39.23 -3.73 12.83
CA GLY A 554 -38.27 -4.50 13.62
C GLY A 554 -37.51 -5.59 12.86
N ASN A 555 -37.75 -5.78 11.56
CA ASN A 555 -37.06 -6.75 10.72
C ASN A 555 -35.60 -6.34 10.52
N ARG A 556 -34.70 -7.31 10.32
CA ARG A 556 -33.31 -7.05 9.93
C ARG A 556 -33.25 -6.73 8.43
N VAL A 557 -32.78 -5.53 8.10
CA VAL A 557 -32.44 -5.12 6.72
C VAL A 557 -30.93 -5.09 6.60
N GLU A 558 -30.42 -5.55 5.46
CA GLU A 558 -28.99 -5.51 5.11
C GLU A 558 -28.83 -4.81 3.76
N GLN A 559 -27.83 -3.92 3.66
CA GLN A 559 -27.51 -3.16 2.46
C GLN A 559 -26.00 -2.90 2.37
N GLU A 560 -25.48 -2.65 1.18
CA GLU A 560 -24.18 -2.01 1.04
C GLU A 560 -24.30 -0.51 1.33
N LEU A 561 -23.33 0.05 2.07
CA LEU A 561 -23.24 1.49 2.33
C LEU A 561 -21.84 2.00 1.98
N ALA A 562 -21.76 3.00 1.12
CA ALA A 562 -20.53 3.70 0.78
C ALA A 562 -20.07 4.59 1.95
N PHE A 563 -18.77 4.57 2.26
CA PHE A 563 -18.17 5.50 3.22
C PHE A 563 -17.57 6.71 2.50
N THR A 564 -18.11 7.90 2.71
CA THR A 564 -17.77 9.12 1.96
C THR A 564 -16.95 10.13 2.77
N PHE A 565 -16.52 11.22 2.13
CA PHE A 565 -15.93 12.34 2.87
C PHE A 565 -16.93 13.00 3.84
N ALA A 566 -18.25 12.99 3.57
CA ALA A 566 -19.23 13.53 4.50
C ALA A 566 -19.32 12.69 5.79
N ASP A 567 -19.22 11.36 5.70
CA ASP A 567 -19.14 10.48 6.86
C ASP A 567 -17.92 10.80 7.73
N TYR A 568 -16.75 11.01 7.11
CA TYR A 568 -15.59 11.49 7.86
C TYR A 568 -15.79 12.90 8.44
N ALA A 569 -16.44 13.82 7.73
CA ALA A 569 -16.68 15.18 8.21
C ALA A 569 -17.64 15.22 9.42
N LEU A 570 -18.61 14.30 9.52
CA LEU A 570 -19.53 14.17 10.66
C LEU A 570 -18.80 13.89 12.00
N LEU A 571 -17.66 13.20 11.94
CA LEU A 571 -16.77 12.95 13.10
C LEU A 571 -16.12 14.22 13.65
N MET A 572 -16.07 15.32 12.87
CA MET A 572 -15.32 16.52 13.18
C MET A 572 -16.25 17.56 13.84
N PRO A 573 -16.12 17.87 15.14
CA PRO A 573 -17.11 18.69 15.84
C PRO A 573 -17.38 20.06 15.20
N ARG A 574 -16.34 20.69 14.63
CA ARG A 574 -16.46 21.99 13.93
C ARG A 574 -17.25 21.92 12.60
N LEU A 575 -17.31 20.76 11.95
CA LEU A 575 -17.96 20.57 10.64
C LEU A 575 -19.41 20.10 10.75
N ARG A 576 -19.89 19.74 11.95
CA ARG A 576 -21.28 19.32 12.20
C ARG A 576 -22.33 20.35 11.76
N HIS A 577 -21.93 21.61 11.61
CA HIS A 577 -22.77 22.69 11.10
C HIS A 577 -23.18 22.54 9.62
N HIS A 578 -22.51 21.66 8.85
CA HIS A 578 -22.87 21.31 7.47
C HIS A 578 -23.98 20.25 7.37
N PHE A 579 -24.50 19.74 8.49
CA PHE A 579 -25.51 18.69 8.55
C PHE A 579 -26.78 19.18 9.24
N ALA A 580 -27.93 18.70 8.81
CA ALA A 580 -29.20 18.85 9.50
C ALA A 580 -29.94 17.51 9.57
N LEU A 581 -30.59 17.24 10.69
CA LEU A 581 -31.39 16.04 10.86
C LEU A 581 -32.65 16.10 9.99
N VAL A 582 -32.98 15.01 9.29
CA VAL A 582 -34.31 14.78 8.72
C VAL A 582 -35.24 14.33 9.86
N PRO A 583 -36.29 15.08 10.21
CA PRO A 583 -37.27 14.64 11.21
C PRO A 583 -38.02 13.40 10.72
N ALA A 584 -38.32 12.46 11.62
CA ALA A 584 -39.12 11.26 11.30
C ALA A 584 -40.59 11.53 10.87
N LEU A 585 -40.97 12.80 10.69
CA LEU A 585 -42.23 13.27 10.08
C LEU A 585 -42.12 13.43 8.55
N CYS A 586 -41.00 13.05 7.95
CA CYS A 586 -40.62 13.38 6.57
C CYS A 586 -40.25 12.12 5.78
N GLU A 587 -41.13 11.70 4.86
CA GLU A 587 -40.91 10.60 3.92
C GLU A 587 -40.96 11.19 2.50
N SER A 588 -39.91 10.99 1.68
CA SER A 588 -39.81 11.63 0.36
C SER A 588 -38.77 10.97 -0.57
N ASP A 589 -39.19 10.68 -1.80
CA ASP A 589 -38.35 10.14 -2.88
C ASP A 589 -37.29 11.14 -3.42
N ASP A 590 -37.37 12.41 -3.02
CA ASP A 590 -36.36 13.43 -3.31
C ASP A 590 -35.05 13.21 -2.53
N LEU A 591 -35.03 12.35 -1.50
CA LEU A 591 -33.87 12.08 -0.64
C LEU A 591 -33.01 10.96 -1.23
N LEU A 592 -31.75 11.25 -1.53
CA LEU A 592 -30.82 10.32 -2.18
C LEU A 592 -29.52 10.18 -1.37
N PRO A 593 -28.92 8.97 -1.23
CA PRO A 593 -27.62 8.82 -0.60
C PRO A 593 -26.55 9.65 -1.32
N LEU A 594 -25.58 10.17 -0.56
CA LEU A 594 -24.57 11.07 -1.13
C LEU A 594 -23.77 10.43 -2.28
N ALA A 595 -23.44 9.14 -2.22
CA ALA A 595 -22.68 8.47 -3.26
C ALA A 595 -23.39 8.53 -4.62
N ASP A 596 -24.68 8.17 -4.65
CA ASP A 596 -25.51 8.17 -5.86
C ASP A 596 -25.73 9.60 -6.37
N TYR A 597 -25.96 10.54 -5.45
CA TYR A 597 -26.05 11.98 -5.76
C TYR A 597 -24.77 12.54 -6.41
N LEU A 598 -23.60 12.00 -6.05
CA LEU A 598 -22.32 12.39 -6.64
C LEU A 598 -22.10 11.77 -8.02
N ALA A 599 -22.63 10.57 -8.27
CA ALA A 599 -22.61 9.90 -9.57
C ALA A 599 -23.60 10.49 -10.60
N LEU A 600 -24.73 11.07 -10.15
CA LEU A 600 -25.72 11.68 -11.03
C LEU A 600 -25.16 12.82 -11.91
N PRO A 601 -25.66 12.97 -13.15
CA PRO A 601 -25.38 14.14 -14.00
C PRO A 601 -25.65 15.46 -13.29
N ARG A 602 -24.79 16.46 -13.52
CA ARG A 602 -24.85 17.77 -12.83
C ARG A 602 -26.15 18.55 -13.07
N GLU A 603 -26.90 18.21 -14.10
CA GLU A 603 -28.18 18.82 -14.48
C GLU A 603 -29.38 18.19 -13.74
N GLU A 604 -29.26 16.93 -13.32
CA GLU A 604 -30.32 16.18 -12.63
C GLU A 604 -30.17 16.26 -11.10
N ALA A 605 -28.93 16.25 -10.60
CA ALA A 605 -28.62 16.35 -9.18
C ALA A 605 -29.38 17.47 -8.42
N PRO A 606 -29.61 18.69 -8.96
CA PRO A 606 -30.36 19.74 -8.25
C PRO A 606 -31.84 19.41 -7.91
N ARG A 607 -32.40 18.32 -8.47
CA ARG A 607 -33.74 17.84 -8.13
C ARG A 607 -33.78 17.21 -6.75
N TYR A 608 -32.74 16.45 -6.38
CA TYR A 608 -32.64 15.65 -5.17
C TYR A 608 -31.96 16.40 -4.01
N LEU A 609 -32.04 15.82 -2.81
CA LEU A 609 -31.26 16.22 -1.64
C LEU A 609 -30.32 15.09 -1.18
N PRO A 610 -29.00 15.34 -1.07
CA PRO A 610 -28.05 14.35 -0.59
C PRO A 610 -28.09 14.21 0.93
N TYR A 611 -28.09 12.96 1.41
CA TYR A 611 -27.97 12.62 2.82
C TYR A 611 -26.91 11.54 3.09
N VAL A 612 -26.51 11.40 4.36
CA VAL A 612 -25.76 10.26 4.91
C VAL A 612 -26.46 9.69 6.15
N TRP A 613 -26.15 8.45 6.49
CA TRP A 613 -26.71 7.74 7.65
C TRP A 613 -25.88 8.00 8.92
N GLY A 614 -26.50 8.65 9.90
CA GLY A 614 -25.97 8.81 11.26
C GLY A 614 -26.64 7.86 12.26
N VAL A 615 -25.93 7.51 13.33
CA VAL A 615 -26.48 6.78 14.49
C VAL A 615 -26.15 7.55 15.77
N ASP A 616 -27.17 7.77 16.60
CA ASP A 616 -27.04 8.47 17.89
C ASP A 616 -26.49 7.54 19.00
N ARG A 617 -26.53 7.96 20.27
CA ARG A 617 -26.04 7.15 21.40
C ARG A 617 -27.02 6.05 21.81
N GLN A 618 -28.27 6.18 21.42
CA GLN A 618 -29.40 5.33 21.78
C GLN A 618 -29.54 4.16 20.81
N GLY A 619 -28.87 4.21 19.66
CA GLY A 619 -28.98 3.25 18.57
C GLY A 619 -30.01 3.65 17.51
N THR A 620 -30.52 4.88 17.54
CA THR A 620 -31.45 5.39 16.53
C THR A 620 -30.71 5.68 15.23
N LEU A 621 -31.15 5.08 14.12
CA LEU A 621 -30.67 5.38 12.78
C LEU A 621 -31.36 6.64 12.26
N GLN A 622 -30.59 7.60 11.75
CA GLN A 622 -31.05 8.95 11.38
C GLN A 622 -30.49 9.35 10.00
N GLN A 623 -31.33 9.95 9.16
CA GLN A 623 -30.87 10.58 7.91
C GLN A 623 -30.40 12.01 8.18
N LEU A 624 -29.21 12.35 7.68
CA LEU A 624 -28.58 13.66 7.84
C LEU A 624 -28.39 14.33 6.48
N VAL A 625 -29.19 15.35 6.16
CA VAL A 625 -29.06 16.12 4.91
C VAL A 625 -27.83 17.02 4.97
N ILE A 626 -27.11 17.10 3.86
CA ILE A 626 -25.81 17.75 3.77
C ILE A 626 -25.91 19.10 3.04
N SER A 627 -25.22 20.12 3.57
CA SER A 627 -25.07 21.43 2.92
C SER A 627 -24.30 21.35 1.58
N ARG A 628 -24.70 22.18 0.61
CA ARG A 628 -24.10 22.22 -0.73
C ARG A 628 -22.59 22.48 -0.71
N THR A 629 -22.07 23.21 0.27
CA THR A 629 -20.63 23.47 0.46
C THR A 629 -19.86 22.16 0.69
N LEU A 630 -20.33 21.31 1.63
CA LEU A 630 -19.71 20.02 1.90
C LEU A 630 -19.89 19.04 0.71
N VAL A 631 -21.00 19.11 -0.02
CA VAL A 631 -21.19 18.34 -1.27
C VAL A 631 -20.17 18.74 -2.35
N HIS A 632 -19.87 20.03 -2.50
CA HIS A 632 -18.80 20.50 -3.39
C HIS A 632 -17.42 20.03 -2.91
N ALA A 633 -17.15 20.05 -1.61
CA ALA A 633 -15.91 19.50 -1.04
C ALA A 633 -15.79 17.98 -1.24
N CYS A 634 -16.89 17.22 -1.21
CA CYS A 634 -16.89 15.79 -1.55
C CYS A 634 -16.55 15.55 -3.04
N ARG A 635 -17.05 16.41 -3.95
CA ARG A 635 -16.64 16.38 -5.38
C ARG A 635 -15.16 16.72 -5.56
N ASP A 636 -14.62 17.66 -4.79
CA ASP A 636 -13.19 17.99 -4.79
C ASP A 636 -12.32 16.80 -4.30
N ARG A 637 -12.72 16.11 -3.23
CA ARG A 637 -12.07 14.85 -2.80
C ARG A 637 -12.11 13.77 -3.87
N LEU A 638 -13.23 13.64 -4.56
CA LEU A 638 -13.39 12.64 -5.61
C LEU A 638 -12.53 12.96 -6.85
N ASN A 639 -12.47 14.22 -7.28
CA ASN A 639 -11.55 14.64 -8.34
C ASN A 639 -10.09 14.34 -7.97
N PHE A 640 -9.69 14.64 -6.73
CA PHE A 640 -8.35 14.33 -6.21
C PHE A 640 -8.04 12.83 -6.25
N TRP A 641 -9.02 11.99 -5.87
CA TRP A 641 -8.94 10.53 -5.94
C TRP A 641 -8.82 10.01 -7.38
N HIS A 642 -9.71 10.44 -8.29
CA HIS A 642 -9.67 10.08 -9.72
C HIS A 642 -8.32 10.42 -10.37
N SER A 643 -7.75 11.59 -10.08
CA SER A 643 -6.44 11.97 -10.62
C SER A 643 -5.27 11.17 -10.01
N LEU A 644 -5.39 10.69 -8.76
CA LEU A 644 -4.40 9.77 -8.18
C LEU A 644 -4.50 8.36 -8.78
N GLN A 645 -5.72 7.86 -9.01
CA GLN A 645 -5.97 6.60 -9.72
C GLN A 645 -5.32 6.64 -11.12
N GLU A 646 -5.58 7.69 -11.91
CA GLU A 646 -5.07 7.84 -13.27
C GLU A 646 -3.52 7.79 -13.33
N MET A 647 -2.84 8.46 -12.40
CA MET A 647 -1.36 8.43 -12.28
C MET A 647 -0.82 7.06 -11.82
N ALA A 648 -1.57 6.33 -10.99
CA ALA A 648 -1.27 4.97 -10.56
C ALA A 648 -1.61 3.89 -11.63
N GLY A 649 -2.18 4.28 -12.77
CA GLY A 649 -2.67 3.36 -13.81
C GLY A 649 -4.02 2.71 -13.50
N VAL A 650 -4.63 2.99 -12.34
CA VAL A 650 -5.97 2.51 -11.97
C VAL A 650 -7.01 3.36 -12.70
N ARG A 651 -7.98 2.74 -13.41
CA ARG A 651 -9.03 3.45 -14.17
C ARG A 651 -8.50 4.63 -14.99
N ASN A 652 -7.40 4.39 -15.70
CA ASN A 652 -6.79 5.41 -16.54
C ASN A 652 -7.66 5.67 -17.77
N ARG A 653 -8.16 6.90 -17.94
CA ARG A 653 -9.17 7.22 -18.96
C ARG A 653 -8.67 6.99 -20.40
N TYR A 654 -7.36 7.08 -20.66
CA TYR A 654 -6.79 6.78 -21.98
C TYR A 654 -6.78 5.28 -22.28
N VAL A 655 -6.66 4.44 -21.25
CA VAL A 655 -6.76 2.98 -21.36
C VAL A 655 -8.21 2.58 -21.59
N GLU A 656 -9.16 3.06 -20.78
CA GLU A 656 -10.61 2.85 -21.02
C GLU A 656 -11.03 3.26 -22.44
N GLN A 657 -10.51 4.39 -22.94
CA GLN A 657 -10.77 4.86 -24.29
C GLN A 657 -10.05 4.05 -25.37
N ALA A 658 -8.95 3.37 -25.06
CA ALA A 658 -8.30 2.46 -26.01
C ALA A 658 -9.07 1.13 -26.07
N GLU A 659 -9.44 0.55 -24.93
CA GLU A 659 -10.27 -0.65 -24.82
C GLU A 659 -11.62 -0.49 -25.52
N SER A 660 -12.31 0.65 -25.30
CA SER A 660 -13.57 0.95 -26.00
C SER A 660 -13.39 0.94 -27.52
N ARG A 661 -12.36 1.64 -28.04
CA ARG A 661 -12.10 1.69 -29.50
C ARG A 661 -11.70 0.34 -30.08
N VAL A 662 -10.86 -0.43 -29.38
CA VAL A 662 -10.48 -1.79 -29.83
C VAL A 662 -11.71 -2.70 -29.85
N ARG A 663 -12.61 -2.59 -28.86
CA ARG A 663 -13.87 -3.33 -28.85
C ARG A 663 -14.82 -2.88 -29.97
N GLU A 664 -15.02 -1.58 -30.15
CA GLU A 664 -15.82 -1.01 -31.24
C GLU A 664 -15.29 -1.43 -32.63
N GLN A 665 -13.98 -1.59 -32.79
CA GLN A 665 -13.35 -2.10 -34.01
C GLN A 665 -13.58 -3.61 -34.17
N ALA A 666 -13.32 -4.42 -33.15
CA ALA A 666 -13.54 -5.87 -33.18
C ALA A 666 -15.03 -6.23 -33.40
N GLU A 667 -15.96 -5.51 -32.78
CA GLU A 667 -17.40 -5.66 -33.01
C GLU A 667 -17.80 -5.33 -34.45
N ALA A 668 -17.18 -4.30 -35.06
CA ALA A 668 -17.42 -3.94 -36.45
C ALA A 668 -16.79 -4.92 -37.46
N GLU A 669 -15.60 -5.45 -37.16
CA GLU A 669 -14.90 -6.45 -37.97
C GLU A 669 -15.62 -7.82 -37.90
N ALA A 670 -16.08 -8.23 -36.72
CA ALA A 670 -16.92 -9.42 -36.55
C ALA A 670 -18.27 -9.27 -37.27
N ALA A 671 -18.93 -8.10 -37.17
CA ALA A 671 -20.16 -7.83 -37.92
C ALA A 671 -19.95 -7.91 -39.44
N ALA A 672 -18.83 -7.37 -39.96
CA ALA A 672 -18.49 -7.47 -41.38
C ALA A 672 -18.20 -8.91 -41.82
N ARG A 673 -17.50 -9.71 -41.00
CA ARG A 673 -17.26 -11.15 -41.23
C ARG A 673 -18.58 -11.93 -41.27
N ILE A 674 -19.52 -11.62 -40.37
CA ILE A 674 -20.87 -12.22 -40.34
C ILE A 674 -21.67 -11.84 -41.58
N ASP A 675 -21.68 -10.57 -41.99
CA ASP A 675 -22.37 -10.12 -43.21
C ASP A 675 -21.79 -10.78 -44.48
N GLU A 676 -20.46 -10.96 -44.56
CA GLU A 676 -19.79 -11.66 -45.67
C GLU A 676 -20.16 -13.16 -45.70
N LEU A 677 -20.11 -13.84 -44.55
CA LEU A 677 -20.50 -15.26 -44.45
C LEU A 677 -21.99 -15.46 -44.79
N GLN A 678 -22.88 -14.56 -44.34
CA GLN A 678 -24.29 -14.59 -44.72
C GLN A 678 -24.50 -14.33 -46.21
N ALA A 679 -23.76 -13.40 -46.82
CA ALA A 679 -23.82 -13.14 -48.26
C ALA A 679 -23.32 -14.34 -49.08
N ARG A 680 -22.24 -14.99 -48.65
CA ARG A 680 -21.71 -16.23 -49.23
C ARG A 680 -22.73 -17.36 -49.16
N HIS A 681 -23.26 -17.66 -47.97
CA HIS A 681 -24.25 -18.71 -47.78
C HIS A 681 -25.56 -18.45 -48.56
N GLN A 682 -26.00 -17.19 -48.66
CA GLN A 682 -27.14 -16.83 -49.52
C GLN A 682 -26.87 -17.07 -51.01
N ALA A 683 -25.64 -16.86 -51.49
CA ALA A 683 -25.24 -17.16 -52.86
C ALA A 683 -25.16 -18.69 -53.11
N GLU A 684 -24.60 -19.45 -52.18
CA GLU A 684 -24.54 -20.92 -52.23
C GLU A 684 -25.95 -21.54 -52.23
N LEU A 685 -26.85 -21.09 -51.35
CA LEU A 685 -28.27 -21.46 -51.36
C LEU A 685 -28.98 -21.07 -52.67
N ALA A 686 -28.65 -19.92 -53.26
CA ALA A 686 -29.22 -19.50 -54.55
C ALA A 686 -28.74 -20.39 -55.71
N GLN A 687 -27.46 -20.78 -55.71
CA GLN A 687 -26.91 -21.72 -56.68
C GLN A 687 -27.53 -23.12 -56.53
N ALA A 688 -27.56 -23.68 -55.31
CA ALA A 688 -28.16 -24.99 -55.05
C ALA A 688 -29.65 -25.05 -55.45
N ARG A 689 -30.40 -23.96 -55.23
CA ARG A 689 -31.79 -23.82 -55.72
C ARG A 689 -31.89 -23.77 -57.24
N ALA A 690 -30.97 -23.08 -57.92
CA ALA A 690 -30.95 -22.99 -59.38
C ALA A 690 -30.59 -24.35 -60.03
N GLU A 691 -29.62 -25.06 -59.47
CA GLU A 691 -29.22 -26.41 -59.91
C GLU A 691 -30.33 -27.43 -59.67
N THR A 692 -30.94 -27.44 -58.47
CA THR A 692 -32.10 -28.29 -58.15
C THR A 692 -33.29 -27.99 -59.06
N ALA A 693 -33.58 -26.73 -59.37
CA ALA A 693 -34.62 -26.36 -60.33
C ALA A 693 -34.30 -26.85 -61.76
N GLY A 694 -33.02 -26.83 -62.16
CA GLY A 694 -32.53 -27.42 -63.40
C GLY A 694 -32.75 -28.93 -63.45
N GLU A 695 -32.36 -29.67 -62.42
CA GLU A 695 -32.59 -31.12 -62.32
C GLU A 695 -34.08 -31.46 -62.35
N VAL A 696 -34.92 -30.76 -61.58
CA VAL A 696 -36.36 -31.03 -61.53
C VAL A 696 -37.01 -30.75 -62.88
N MET A 697 -36.63 -29.68 -63.59
CA MET A 697 -37.11 -29.43 -64.95
C MET A 697 -36.59 -30.46 -65.97
N GLY A 698 -35.38 -30.98 -65.78
CA GLY A 698 -34.84 -32.12 -66.52
C GLY A 698 -35.69 -33.38 -66.34
N ARG A 699 -35.90 -33.82 -65.09
CA ARG A 699 -36.74 -34.99 -64.77
C ARG A 699 -38.19 -34.79 -65.20
N LEU A 700 -38.74 -33.58 -65.12
CA LEU A 700 -40.11 -33.29 -65.52
C LEU A 700 -40.28 -33.24 -67.05
N THR A 701 -39.26 -32.84 -67.81
CA THR A 701 -39.24 -33.03 -69.28
C THR A 701 -39.00 -34.48 -69.68
N GLU A 702 -38.19 -35.23 -68.94
CA GLU A 702 -37.99 -36.68 -69.13
C GLU A 702 -39.31 -37.46 -68.90
N VAL A 703 -40.06 -37.14 -67.85
CA VAL A 703 -41.41 -37.71 -67.59
C VAL A 703 -42.43 -37.26 -68.64
N LEU A 704 -42.41 -36.01 -69.12
CA LEU A 704 -43.28 -35.56 -70.21
C LEU A 704 -42.94 -36.20 -71.58
N MET A 705 -41.71 -36.66 -71.76
CA MET A 705 -41.29 -37.50 -72.90
C MET A 705 -41.51 -39.00 -72.65
N GLY A 706 -41.80 -39.39 -71.40
CA GLY A 706 -41.76 -40.76 -70.89
C GLY A 706 -43.12 -41.29 -70.39
N MET A 707 -44.01 -41.61 -71.35
CA MET A 707 -45.23 -42.43 -71.20
C MET A 707 -46.47 -41.85 -70.48
N ASP A 708 -47.50 -41.63 -71.30
CA ASP A 708 -48.84 -42.24 -71.21
C ASP A 708 -49.69 -42.07 -69.93
N LEU A 709 -50.84 -41.38 -70.07
CA LEU A 709 -51.72 -40.97 -68.97
C LEU A 709 -53.13 -41.57 -69.08
N THR A 710 -53.38 -42.73 -68.45
CA THR A 710 -54.74 -43.26 -68.25
C THR A 710 -54.98 -43.80 -66.83
N SER A 711 -55.74 -43.03 -66.02
CA SER A 711 -56.79 -43.44 -65.05
C SER A 711 -56.68 -44.76 -64.26
N ALA A 712 -56.97 -44.86 -62.95
CA ALA A 712 -57.43 -43.92 -61.90
C ALA A 712 -57.39 -44.67 -60.54
N GLY A 713 -57.54 -44.08 -59.34
CA GLY A 713 -57.66 -42.67 -58.93
C GLY A 713 -58.63 -42.48 -57.72
N ILE A 714 -58.46 -41.39 -56.95
CA ILE A 714 -59.39 -40.87 -55.88
C ILE A 714 -59.41 -41.82 -54.63
N VAL A 715 -59.51 -41.41 -53.35
CA VAL A 715 -60.35 -40.41 -52.65
C VAL A 715 -59.63 -39.82 -51.41
N ALA A 716 -59.87 -38.53 -51.13
CA ALA A 716 -59.37 -37.83 -49.93
C ALA A 716 -60.42 -37.73 -48.80
N ARG A 717 -59.99 -37.40 -47.56
CA ARG A 717 -60.85 -36.88 -46.49
C ARG A 717 -60.25 -35.60 -45.85
N PRO A 718 -61.07 -34.75 -45.20
CA PRO A 718 -60.90 -33.30 -45.33
C PRO A 718 -60.48 -32.56 -44.04
N ALA A 719 -60.11 -31.28 -44.19
CA ALA A 719 -59.89 -30.33 -43.11
C ALA A 719 -61.04 -29.31 -42.98
N THR A 720 -61.30 -28.81 -41.77
CA THR A 720 -62.15 -27.63 -41.40
C THR A 720 -62.13 -27.46 -39.84
N PRO A 721 -62.45 -26.29 -39.23
CA PRO A 721 -61.80 -24.98 -39.41
C PRO A 721 -61.69 -24.08 -38.14
N ALA A 722 -60.91 -22.98 -38.22
CA ALA A 722 -61.10 -21.69 -37.48
C ALA A 722 -60.92 -21.69 -35.93
N PRO A 723 -60.83 -20.52 -35.24
CA PRO A 723 -60.95 -19.11 -35.69
C PRO A 723 -59.64 -18.28 -35.50
N ALA A 724 -59.75 -16.94 -35.50
CA ALA A 724 -58.63 -15.99 -35.69
C ALA A 724 -58.57 -14.86 -34.64
N ALA A 725 -57.39 -14.20 -34.55
CA ALA A 725 -57.09 -12.80 -34.19
C ALA A 725 -57.65 -12.22 -32.86
N GLU A 726 -57.01 -11.32 -32.10
CA GLU A 726 -55.74 -10.56 -32.16
C GLU A 726 -55.47 -10.07 -30.70
N THR A 727 -54.30 -9.73 -30.14
CA THR A 727 -53.19 -8.83 -30.55
C THR A 727 -51.92 -9.07 -29.68
N ALA A 728 -50.76 -8.53 -30.11
CA ALA A 728 -49.51 -8.22 -29.34
C ALA A 728 -48.86 -9.33 -28.45
N ALA A 729 -47.66 -9.85 -28.74
CA ALA A 729 -46.31 -9.21 -28.80
C ALA A 729 -45.72 -8.86 -27.42
N ALA A 730 -44.48 -9.24 -27.06
CA ALA A 730 -43.53 -10.16 -27.74
C ALA A 730 -42.44 -10.64 -26.73
N ASP A 731 -41.89 -11.84 -26.95
CA ASP A 731 -40.47 -12.17 -26.70
C ASP A 731 -40.15 -13.62 -27.19
N THR A 732 -38.98 -13.83 -27.80
CA THR A 732 -38.49 -15.16 -28.23
C THR A 732 -36.96 -15.21 -28.40
N ALA A 733 -36.29 -16.05 -27.61
CA ALA A 733 -35.16 -16.86 -28.08
C ALA A 733 -35.75 -18.17 -28.70
N PRO A 734 -35.07 -18.85 -29.65
CA PRO A 734 -33.96 -19.76 -29.29
C PRO A 734 -32.86 -19.91 -30.39
N GLY A 735 -31.87 -20.79 -30.16
CA GLY A 735 -31.13 -21.49 -31.25
C GLY A 735 -31.82 -22.84 -31.59
N PRO A 736 -31.12 -23.87 -32.13
CA PRO A 736 -29.71 -23.95 -32.58
C PRO A 736 -29.57 -24.53 -34.03
N GLU A 737 -28.34 -24.89 -34.45
CA GLU A 737 -27.96 -25.94 -35.46
C GLU A 737 -28.47 -25.79 -36.94
N GLU A 738 -27.79 -26.23 -38.02
CA GLU A 738 -26.43 -26.79 -38.24
C GLU A 738 -25.99 -26.66 -39.74
N GLU A 739 -24.71 -26.30 -39.95
CA GLU A 739 -23.68 -26.83 -40.91
C GLU A 739 -23.75 -26.92 -42.47
N THR A 740 -22.52 -27.02 -43.05
CA THR A 740 -22.05 -27.36 -44.43
C THR A 740 -22.18 -26.32 -45.56
N ASP A 741 -21.28 -26.17 -46.57
CA ASP A 741 -19.87 -26.54 -46.90
C ASP A 741 -19.52 -25.92 -48.31
N THR A 742 -18.32 -25.69 -48.91
CA THR A 742 -16.87 -26.03 -48.73
C THR A 742 -15.93 -24.96 -49.37
N THR A 743 -14.61 -24.99 -49.10
CA THR A 743 -13.45 -24.58 -49.98
C THR A 743 -13.21 -23.09 -50.38
N VAL A 744 -11.98 -22.63 -50.74
CA VAL A 744 -10.59 -22.92 -50.23
C VAL A 744 -9.57 -21.82 -50.69
N THR A 745 -8.40 -21.74 -50.03
CA THR A 745 -7.24 -20.79 -50.21
C THR A 745 -7.45 -19.32 -49.80
N GLY A 746 -6.57 -18.70 -48.99
CA GLY A 746 -5.46 -19.27 -48.21
C GLY A 746 -4.45 -18.25 -47.63
N GLU A 747 -3.63 -18.74 -46.69
CA GLU A 747 -2.52 -18.08 -45.94
C GLU A 747 -2.89 -17.24 -44.70
N GLU A 748 -2.19 -17.56 -43.59
CA GLU A 748 -2.14 -16.88 -42.27
C GLU A 748 -3.46 -16.70 -41.48
N GLU A 749 -3.78 -17.66 -40.60
CA GLU A 749 -4.84 -17.55 -39.59
C GLU A 749 -4.27 -17.51 -38.17
N GLU A 750 -4.73 -16.53 -37.38
CA GLU A 750 -4.53 -16.45 -35.93
C GLU A 750 -5.57 -17.33 -35.23
N GLU A 751 -5.21 -18.04 -34.16
CA GLU A 751 -6.16 -18.94 -33.47
C GLU A 751 -7.29 -18.14 -32.79
N GLU A 752 -8.52 -18.33 -33.25
CA GLU A 752 -9.73 -17.80 -32.61
C GLU A 752 -9.86 -18.40 -31.19
N ILE A 753 -9.72 -17.55 -30.17
CA ILE A 753 -9.96 -17.96 -28.77
C ILE A 753 -11.47 -18.10 -28.57
N GLY A 754 -11.97 -19.30 -28.84
CA GLY A 754 -13.34 -19.72 -28.57
C GLY A 754 -13.73 -19.57 -27.09
N GLY A 755 -15.02 -19.65 -26.80
CA GLY A 755 -15.55 -19.45 -25.46
C GLY A 755 -15.10 -20.52 -24.45
N PHE A 756 -15.20 -20.20 -23.16
CA PHE A 756 -14.87 -21.03 -21.98
C PHE A 756 -15.59 -22.41 -21.88
N ASP A 757 -16.32 -22.81 -22.93
CA ASP A 757 -17.08 -24.05 -22.98
C ASP A 757 -16.29 -25.23 -23.57
N ASP A 758 -15.29 -24.98 -24.43
CA ASP A 758 -14.48 -26.02 -25.06
C ASP A 758 -13.22 -26.40 -24.24
N PRO A 759 -12.73 -27.66 -24.31
CA PRO A 759 -11.50 -28.07 -23.64
C PRO A 759 -10.25 -27.43 -24.27
N TRP A 760 -9.38 -26.83 -23.45
CA TRP A 760 -8.16 -26.15 -23.92
C TRP A 760 -6.98 -26.30 -22.95
N ILE A 761 -5.78 -25.84 -23.36
CA ILE A 761 -4.56 -25.85 -22.55
C ILE A 761 -3.85 -24.49 -22.63
N ASP A 762 -3.54 -23.89 -21.49
CA ASP A 762 -2.60 -22.77 -21.39
C ASP A 762 -1.17 -23.27 -21.67
N SER A 763 -0.87 -23.39 -22.96
CA SER A 763 0.44 -23.83 -23.48
C SER A 763 1.61 -22.99 -22.94
N PRO A 764 1.51 -21.65 -22.82
CA PRO A 764 2.49 -20.83 -22.08
C PRO A 764 2.82 -21.31 -20.66
N LEU A 765 1.85 -21.85 -19.91
CA LEU A 765 2.05 -22.41 -18.57
C LEU A 765 2.46 -23.90 -18.56
N CYS A 766 2.64 -24.54 -19.71
CA CYS A 766 3.04 -25.95 -19.77
C CYS A 766 4.50 -26.16 -19.30
N THR A 767 4.71 -27.12 -18.40
CA THR A 767 6.03 -27.47 -17.83
C THR A 767 6.69 -28.70 -18.48
N SER A 768 6.13 -29.21 -19.58
CA SER A 768 6.67 -30.33 -20.38
C SER A 768 6.95 -31.62 -19.56
N CYS A 769 6.15 -31.87 -18.52
CA CYS A 769 6.27 -33.00 -17.59
C CYS A 769 5.97 -34.39 -18.19
N ASN A 770 5.25 -34.45 -19.31
CA ASN A 770 4.72 -35.64 -20.01
C ASN A 770 3.53 -36.36 -19.32
N ASP A 771 3.06 -35.89 -18.16
CA ASP A 771 2.03 -36.61 -17.39
C ASP A 771 0.69 -36.74 -18.14
N CYS A 772 0.23 -35.70 -18.85
CA CYS A 772 -0.97 -35.77 -19.70
C CYS A 772 -0.81 -36.70 -20.91
N LEU A 773 0.36 -36.70 -21.56
CA LEU A 773 0.69 -37.65 -22.65
C LEU A 773 0.72 -39.11 -22.16
N ALA A 774 0.98 -39.35 -20.87
CA ALA A 774 0.91 -40.70 -20.29
C ALA A 774 -0.53 -41.21 -20.11
N ILE A 775 -1.53 -40.32 -20.04
CA ILE A 775 -2.96 -40.65 -19.95
C ILE A 775 -3.52 -40.95 -21.34
N ASN A 776 -3.28 -40.06 -22.31
CA ASN A 776 -3.72 -40.25 -23.69
C ASN A 776 -2.76 -39.54 -24.70
N PRO A 777 -1.83 -40.27 -25.34
CA PRO A 777 -0.85 -39.70 -26.29
C PRO A 777 -1.40 -39.46 -27.70
N ILE A 778 -2.72 -39.57 -27.90
CA ILE A 778 -3.42 -39.21 -29.15
C ILE A 778 -4.15 -37.87 -28.93
N MET A 779 -4.86 -37.75 -27.81
CA MET A 779 -5.51 -36.51 -27.38
C MET A 779 -4.49 -35.41 -27.08
N PHE A 780 -3.42 -35.70 -26.32
CA PHE A 780 -2.39 -34.74 -25.97
C PHE A 780 -1.12 -34.95 -26.80
N VAL A 781 -0.60 -33.87 -27.41
CA VAL A 781 0.67 -33.87 -28.15
C VAL A 781 1.49 -32.63 -27.81
N TYR A 782 2.76 -32.60 -28.25
CA TYR A 782 3.60 -31.41 -28.13
C TYR A 782 3.60 -30.58 -29.43
N ASN A 783 3.44 -29.26 -29.29
CA ASN A 783 3.68 -28.31 -30.36
C ASN A 783 5.20 -28.12 -30.63
N GLU A 784 5.56 -27.30 -31.61
CA GLU A 784 6.98 -27.06 -31.99
C GLU A 784 7.85 -26.49 -30.85
N ASN A 785 7.22 -25.86 -29.84
CA ASN A 785 7.89 -25.30 -28.66
C ASN A 785 8.01 -26.30 -27.48
N ASN A 786 7.59 -27.57 -27.65
CA ASN A 786 7.44 -28.58 -26.59
C ASN A 786 6.43 -28.20 -25.48
N GLN A 787 5.39 -27.44 -25.82
CA GLN A 787 4.24 -27.17 -24.96
C GLN A 787 3.08 -28.10 -25.34
N ALA A 788 2.35 -28.61 -24.35
CA ALA A 788 1.29 -29.58 -24.59
C ALA A 788 0.05 -28.88 -25.17
N ILE A 789 -0.48 -29.41 -26.27
CA ILE A 789 -1.73 -29.01 -26.91
C ILE A 789 -2.67 -30.21 -27.01
N ILE A 790 -3.97 -29.95 -27.18
CA ILE A 790 -4.94 -31.01 -27.52
C ILE A 790 -4.96 -31.13 -29.05
N ALA A 791 -4.64 -32.30 -29.58
CA ALA A 791 -4.65 -32.56 -31.03
C ALA A 791 -6.02 -32.99 -31.55
N ASP A 792 -6.77 -33.74 -30.73
CA ASP A 792 -8.08 -34.28 -31.04
C ASP A 792 -8.84 -34.49 -29.74
N THR A 793 -9.91 -33.71 -29.54
CA THR A 793 -10.78 -33.79 -28.36
C THR A 793 -11.65 -35.05 -28.35
N SER A 794 -11.89 -35.65 -29.52
CA SER A 794 -12.67 -36.88 -29.70
C SER A 794 -11.84 -38.16 -29.49
N ALA A 795 -10.52 -38.06 -29.44
CA ALA A 795 -9.59 -39.18 -29.26
C ALA A 795 -9.54 -39.76 -27.82
N GLY A 796 -10.42 -39.29 -26.91
CA GLY A 796 -10.48 -39.71 -25.51
C GLY A 796 -11.84 -39.41 -24.89
N THR A 797 -11.97 -39.60 -23.57
CA THR A 797 -13.22 -39.36 -22.83
C THR A 797 -13.07 -38.18 -21.87
N TYR A 798 -14.18 -37.60 -21.39
CA TYR A 798 -14.16 -36.44 -20.49
C TYR A 798 -13.45 -36.77 -19.17
N ALA A 799 -13.59 -38.01 -18.67
CA ALA A 799 -12.83 -38.48 -17.52
C ALA A 799 -11.29 -38.36 -17.70
N GLN A 800 -10.77 -38.53 -18.92
CA GLN A 800 -9.34 -38.40 -19.20
C GLN A 800 -8.87 -36.94 -19.23
N LEU A 801 -9.72 -36.01 -19.68
CA LEU A 801 -9.44 -34.56 -19.60
C LEU A 801 -9.38 -34.10 -18.14
N VAL A 802 -10.34 -34.55 -17.31
CA VAL A 802 -10.37 -34.25 -15.86
C VAL A 802 -9.18 -34.86 -15.12
N GLU A 803 -8.83 -36.12 -15.40
CA GLU A 803 -7.63 -36.78 -14.82
C GLU A 803 -6.33 -36.06 -15.23
N ALA A 804 -6.23 -35.58 -16.48
CA ALA A 804 -5.09 -34.80 -16.93
C ALA A 804 -4.98 -33.44 -16.22
N ALA A 805 -6.10 -32.74 -16.01
CA ALA A 805 -6.13 -31.47 -15.28
C ALA A 805 -5.74 -31.63 -13.80
N GLU A 806 -6.22 -32.68 -13.13
CA GLU A 806 -5.88 -32.99 -11.73
C GLU A 806 -4.41 -33.36 -11.53
N ILE A 807 -3.81 -34.09 -12.48
CA ILE A 807 -2.41 -34.51 -12.40
C ILE A 807 -1.44 -33.41 -12.85
N CYS A 808 -1.86 -32.49 -13.74
CA CYS A 808 -1.03 -31.44 -14.31
C CYS A 808 -0.32 -30.58 -13.24
N PRO A 809 1.03 -30.62 -13.10
CA PRO A 809 1.74 -29.89 -12.05
C PRO A 809 1.62 -28.36 -12.13
N SER A 810 1.38 -27.82 -13.33
CA SER A 810 1.13 -26.39 -13.55
C SER A 810 -0.36 -26.02 -13.69
N ARG A 811 -1.28 -27.00 -13.60
CA ARG A 811 -2.74 -26.83 -13.73
C ARG A 811 -3.17 -26.02 -14.97
N CYS A 812 -2.47 -26.22 -16.09
CA CYS A 812 -2.69 -25.48 -17.33
C CYS A 812 -3.68 -26.17 -18.28
N ILE A 813 -4.41 -27.21 -17.84
CA ILE A 813 -5.36 -27.97 -18.66
C ILE A 813 -6.77 -27.68 -18.14
N HIS A 814 -7.65 -27.25 -19.03
CA HIS A 814 -9.01 -26.81 -18.74
C HIS A 814 -9.99 -27.77 -19.44
N PRO A 815 -10.65 -28.70 -18.73
CA PRO A 815 -11.48 -29.74 -19.35
C PRO A 815 -12.71 -29.26 -20.14
N GLY A 816 -13.13 -28.00 -20.00
CA GLY A 816 -14.33 -27.48 -20.67
C GLY A 816 -15.61 -28.21 -20.25
N LYS A 817 -16.60 -28.24 -21.14
CA LYS A 817 -17.83 -29.04 -21.04
C LYS A 817 -17.62 -30.45 -21.62
N PRO A 818 -18.37 -31.46 -21.13
CA PRO A 818 -18.31 -32.80 -21.70
C PRO A 818 -18.93 -32.86 -23.10
N LEU A 819 -18.11 -33.24 -24.08
CA LEU A 819 -18.52 -33.48 -25.48
C LEU A 819 -19.45 -34.68 -25.66
N ASN A 820 -19.55 -35.58 -24.67
CA ASN A 820 -20.44 -36.73 -24.68
C ASN A 820 -21.40 -36.69 -23.47
N PRO A 821 -22.71 -36.46 -23.66
CA PRO A 821 -23.68 -36.39 -22.56
C PRO A 821 -24.04 -37.76 -21.95
N ASP A 822 -23.65 -38.87 -22.57
CA ASP A 822 -23.95 -40.24 -22.11
C ASP A 822 -22.75 -40.90 -21.35
N GLU A 823 -21.69 -40.16 -20.99
CA GLU A 823 -20.53 -40.70 -20.27
C GLU A 823 -20.86 -41.02 -18.79
N PRO A 824 -20.59 -42.25 -18.29
CA PRO A 824 -21.02 -42.65 -16.94
C PRO A 824 -20.25 -41.90 -15.84
N GLY A 825 -20.99 -41.22 -14.96
CA GLY A 825 -20.44 -40.43 -13.85
C GLY A 825 -20.31 -38.93 -14.15
N LEU A 826 -20.94 -38.44 -15.22
CA LEU A 826 -20.81 -37.07 -15.72
C LEU A 826 -20.92 -35.97 -14.65
N ASP A 827 -21.92 -36.04 -13.77
CA ASP A 827 -22.14 -35.03 -12.72
C ASP A 827 -20.93 -34.89 -11.77
N GLU A 828 -20.33 -36.02 -11.36
CA GLU A 828 -19.14 -36.04 -10.50
C GLU A 828 -17.87 -35.56 -11.24
N LEU A 829 -17.80 -35.77 -12.55
CA LEU A 829 -16.70 -35.28 -13.40
C LEU A 829 -16.79 -33.76 -13.62
N VAL A 830 -18.00 -33.22 -13.82
CA VAL A 830 -18.23 -31.77 -13.99
C VAL A 830 -17.96 -31.02 -12.68
N GLU A 831 -18.33 -31.56 -11.51
CA GLU A 831 -17.99 -30.94 -10.21
C GLU A 831 -16.45 -30.89 -9.99
N ARG A 832 -15.71 -31.91 -10.45
CA ARG A 832 -14.23 -31.92 -10.42
C ARG A 832 -13.61 -30.95 -11.42
N ALA A 833 -14.15 -30.87 -12.64
CA ALA A 833 -13.68 -29.96 -13.69
C ALA A 833 -13.83 -28.48 -13.31
N ALA A 834 -14.85 -28.12 -12.53
CA ALA A 834 -15.16 -26.75 -12.10
C ALA A 834 -14.13 -26.10 -11.14
N VAL A 835 -13.02 -26.79 -10.84
CA VAL A 835 -11.84 -26.24 -10.14
C VAL A 835 -10.72 -25.84 -11.10
N PHE A 836 -10.82 -26.25 -12.37
CA PHE A 836 -9.84 -26.04 -13.43
C PHE A 836 -10.37 -25.14 -14.56
N ASN A 837 -11.66 -25.25 -14.89
CA ASN A 837 -12.37 -24.32 -15.77
C ASN A 837 -12.59 -22.94 -15.12
#